data_AF-A0A1U9NKP3-F1
#
_entry.id   AF-A0A1U9NKP3-F1
#
_cell.length_a   1.000
_cell.length_b   1.000
_cell.length_c   1.000
_cell.angle_alpha   90.00
_cell.angle_beta   90.00
_cell.angle_gamma   90.00
#
_symmetry.space_group_name_H-M   'P 1'
#
loop_
_entity.id
_entity.type
_entity.pdbx_description
1 polymer ?
#
loop_
_entity_poly.entity_id
_entity_poly.type
_entity_poly.pdbx_seq_one_letter_code
_entity_poly.pdbx_strand_id
1 'polypeptide(L)'
;MTFIDWGIVVLLIGLMTWAAWHTTRYNRSVADFLAANRCAGRYIMGVSDGIANVGAISIIMVWEMYYRAGFSVAWWALVMLVVQVIVALTGWIAYRYRQSRALTLAQLLEMRYNKSFRIFCGFVLFISGTLNFGIFPAVGAKFFQHFCGLPKDIIWQVGPMEVDAVYLSIMLALLAISLYFTFAGGQITVMITDFIQGTTFNIALCLVIVFVMWKMPWADIMDSLSNKAAGESMIHPFRSAKTEDYNYSFYLIQALIIFWTFMAWQGAQGYFAAAKNAHEARMGRVMGNWRILTQQMLVLILPIAAYTMLHNPNWADMAAGAHQELNQIGNETIRTQVTTSVGLRYLLPVGLTGALSAVLLAAFISTHDTYLHSWGSIFIQDVVLPLRGGKPLDKKTHMRWLRYAIFGVAIFIFLFSLFFSQNDTIAMYFALTGTIWLGGAGAVIVGGLYTRWGTTAGAYAAVFGAIIIAVTIFTCQRIWPDLYHTVEKGRVSYLQLDGANESELNSKYNLEGSAEFVQGGRFDGALELDGKGYLTVDDFEGIGGTDARTVSYWINVEKPGTVLSWGREGDGKQWTMSVVRRVATEAGKEIETGVVRLDVGGATVTGNLNVMDGAWHHVAAVVDENRGTTVDDLELWIDGKFQERSKIENAELAIDTAGDTPVRLGTGIDGQAAFEGMIDEVSVYNRPVTRKLPDSDKAEPEESLHFEMDILKGLEFQKVSFAGMKLTVNSQWGMLYAMVSTAILYTVVSLLTMKKKFNLDKLLHRGKYALAEDETQVTDEPVKGLGTLIGMGKDFDLKDKIVYSSITGWSVVWGIVFIAGWIHNANTEGFSESTWGKFWQFYVWLSVVLGVITTVWFTIGGIKDAKDLFRTLETKVRNDADDGSVSHADEDDEDEGEAA
;
A
#
# COMPACT_ATOMS: atom_id res chain seq x y z
N MET A 1 22.59 19.77 -2.97
CA MET A 1 22.36 20.75 -1.88
C MET A 1 23.53 21.71 -1.76
N THR A 2 23.29 22.93 -1.26
CA THR A 2 24.33 23.95 -1.03
C THR A 2 24.87 23.93 0.41
N PHE A 3 25.89 24.76 0.69
CA PHE A 3 26.41 24.93 2.06
C PHE A 3 25.35 25.47 3.04
N ILE A 4 24.45 26.35 2.57
CA ILE A 4 23.35 26.90 3.39
C ILE A 4 22.40 25.76 3.79
N ASP A 5 22.05 24.89 2.84
CA ASP A 5 21.14 23.77 3.10
C ASP A 5 21.73 22.80 4.14
N TRP A 6 23.00 22.43 3.99
CA TRP A 6 23.69 21.58 4.96
C TRP A 6 23.86 22.25 6.32
N GLY A 7 24.07 23.57 6.36
CA GLY A 7 24.11 24.34 7.60
C GLY A 7 22.82 24.22 8.41
N ILE A 8 21.66 24.22 7.76
CA ILE A 8 20.35 24.02 8.41
C ILE A 8 20.24 22.62 9.02
N VAL A 9 20.64 21.59 8.26
CA VAL A 9 20.62 20.19 8.73
C VAL A 9 21.54 20.02 9.94
N VAL A 10 22.78 20.51 9.86
CA VAL A 10 23.76 20.43 10.96
C VAL A 10 23.29 21.19 12.19
N LEU A 11 22.67 22.37 12.02
CA LEU A 11 22.11 23.15 13.12
C LEU A 11 21.03 22.38 13.88
N LEU A 12 20.11 21.73 13.16
CA LEU A 12 19.03 20.95 13.78
C LEU A 12 19.58 19.73 14.52
N ILE A 13 20.49 18.96 13.90
CA ILE A 13 21.15 17.83 14.56
C ILE A 13 21.90 18.31 15.80
N GLY A 14 22.68 19.39 15.69
CA GLY A 14 23.42 19.96 16.82
C GLY A 14 22.51 20.39 17.97
N LEU A 15 21.37 21.02 17.67
CA LEU A 15 20.36 21.39 18.66
C LEU A 15 19.76 20.15 19.34
N MET A 16 19.45 19.10 18.57
CA MET A 16 18.93 17.84 19.11
C MET A 16 19.96 17.13 19.99
N THR A 17 21.22 17.02 19.54
CA THR A 17 22.30 16.41 20.31
C THR A 17 22.55 17.17 21.62
N TRP A 18 22.54 18.50 21.57
CA TRP A 18 22.64 19.35 22.76
C TRP A 18 21.46 19.11 23.72
N ALA A 19 20.23 19.11 23.20
CA ALA A 19 19.04 18.87 24.01
C ALA A 19 19.10 17.49 24.69
N ALA A 20 19.42 16.43 23.92
CA ALA A 20 19.55 15.08 24.45
C ALA A 20 20.64 14.97 25.52
N TRP A 21 21.83 15.53 25.26
CA TRP A 21 22.92 15.57 26.24
C TRP A 21 22.49 16.28 27.51
N HIS A 22 21.85 17.45 27.40
CA HIS A 22 21.39 18.23 28.54
C HIS A 22 20.31 17.52 29.36
N THR A 23 19.41 16.76 28.72
CA THR A 23 18.32 16.05 29.41
C THR A 23 18.74 14.72 30.02
N THR A 24 19.83 14.08 29.57
CA THR A 24 20.30 12.79 30.11
C THR A 24 20.50 12.79 31.63
N ARG A 25 20.86 13.93 32.23
CA ARG A 25 21.04 14.11 33.69
C ARG A 25 19.78 13.81 34.52
N TYR A 26 18.60 13.79 33.89
CA TYR A 26 17.32 13.52 34.53
C TYR A 26 16.91 12.05 34.48
N ASN A 27 17.60 11.21 33.71
CA ASN A 27 17.31 9.77 33.59
C ASN A 27 18.01 8.98 34.71
N ARG A 28 17.34 8.78 35.85
CA ARG A 28 17.95 8.17 37.06
C ARG A 28 17.27 6.85 37.49
N SER A 29 16.01 6.60 37.09
CA SER A 29 15.27 5.37 37.39
C SER A 29 14.77 4.63 36.14
N VAL A 30 14.24 3.40 36.32
CA VAL A 30 13.61 2.64 35.22
C VAL A 30 12.33 3.35 34.75
N ALA A 31 11.53 3.89 35.67
CA ALA A 31 10.39 4.72 35.33
C ALA A 31 10.75 6.01 34.57
N ASP A 32 11.90 6.65 34.85
CA ASP A 32 12.41 7.78 34.05
C ASP A 32 12.73 7.34 32.62
N PHE A 33 13.29 6.12 32.46
CA PHE A 33 13.66 5.55 31.18
C PHE A 33 12.45 5.11 30.34
N LEU A 34 11.46 4.44 30.95
CA LEU A 34 10.32 3.84 30.25
C LEU A 34 9.12 4.77 30.06
N ALA A 35 8.82 5.60 31.06
CA ALA A 35 7.55 6.35 31.12
C ALA A 35 7.74 7.82 31.51
N ALA A 36 8.96 8.34 31.40
CA ALA A 36 9.32 9.69 31.81
C ALA A 36 8.82 10.07 33.22
N ASN A 37 8.73 9.06 34.08
CA ASN A 37 8.23 9.16 35.44
C ASN A 37 6.86 9.86 35.53
N ARG A 38 5.98 9.68 34.54
CA ARG A 38 4.61 10.21 34.54
C ARG A 38 4.58 11.72 34.83
N CYS A 39 5.41 12.50 34.11
CA CYS A 39 5.54 13.94 34.34
C CYS A 39 5.13 14.80 33.13
N ALA A 40 4.79 14.19 31.99
CA ALA A 40 4.55 14.93 30.76
C ALA A 40 3.21 15.69 30.79
N GLY A 41 3.27 16.97 30.42
CA GLY A 41 2.10 17.82 30.18
C GLY A 41 1.50 17.62 28.78
N ARG A 42 0.24 18.00 28.60
CA ARG A 42 -0.53 17.79 27.37
C ARG A 42 0.11 18.31 26.08
N TYR A 43 0.83 19.44 26.08
CA TYR A 43 1.39 20.00 24.84
C TYR A 43 2.63 19.23 24.43
N ILE A 44 3.53 18.91 25.37
CA ILE A 44 4.66 18.03 25.09
C ILE A 44 4.17 16.68 24.61
N MET A 45 3.20 16.09 25.32
CA MET A 45 2.65 14.81 24.88
C MET A 45 2.00 14.90 23.50
N GLY A 46 1.14 15.89 23.26
CA GLY A 46 0.45 16.04 21.98
C GLY A 46 1.39 16.26 20.80
N VAL A 47 2.51 16.98 20.98
CA VAL A 47 3.51 17.16 19.92
C VAL A 47 4.40 15.92 19.78
N SER A 48 4.88 15.36 20.89
CA SER A 48 5.88 14.27 20.89
C SER A 48 5.26 12.94 20.46
N ASP A 49 4.14 12.55 21.06
CA ASP A 49 3.36 11.37 20.64
C ASP A 49 2.93 11.51 19.17
N GLY A 50 2.51 12.72 18.78
CA GLY A 50 2.14 13.01 17.41
C GLY A 50 3.29 12.80 16.41
N ILE A 51 4.50 13.32 16.68
CA ILE A 51 5.62 13.24 15.73
C ILE A 51 6.24 11.84 15.70
N ALA A 52 6.24 11.13 16.83
CA ALA A 52 6.68 9.74 16.90
C ALA A 52 5.90 8.83 15.93
N ASN A 53 4.63 9.15 15.68
CA ASN A 53 3.75 8.45 14.74
C ASN A 53 3.85 8.97 13.28
N VAL A 54 4.59 10.05 13.01
CA VAL A 54 4.77 10.64 11.67
C VAL A 54 6.23 10.55 11.27
N GLY A 55 6.63 9.40 10.74
CA GLY A 55 7.98 9.16 10.23
C GLY A 55 8.18 9.61 8.79
N ALA A 56 9.45 9.70 8.37
CA ALA A 56 9.81 10.01 6.98
C ALA A 56 9.16 9.04 5.98
N ILE A 57 9.10 7.74 6.30
CA ILE A 57 8.44 6.74 5.47
C ILE A 57 6.93 6.99 5.34
N SER A 58 6.25 7.43 6.40
CA SER A 58 4.81 7.73 6.37
C SER A 58 4.54 8.92 5.44
N ILE A 59 5.44 9.91 5.41
CA ILE A 59 5.34 11.06 4.51
C ILE A 59 5.55 10.62 3.06
N ILE A 60 6.55 9.78 2.79
CA ILE A 60 6.83 9.24 1.45
C ILE A 60 5.68 8.35 0.97
N MET A 61 5.08 7.54 1.84
CA MET A 61 3.87 6.76 1.53
C MET A 61 2.70 7.66 1.15
N VAL A 62 2.48 8.76 1.89
CA VAL A 62 1.47 9.76 1.56
C VAL A 62 1.79 10.42 0.22
N TRP A 63 3.05 10.74 -0.05
CA TRP A 63 3.49 11.28 -1.33
C TRP A 63 3.21 10.33 -2.49
N GLU A 64 3.56 9.06 -2.36
CA GLU A 64 3.28 8.01 -3.34
C GLU A 64 1.77 7.92 -3.65
N MET A 65 0.94 7.92 -2.60
CA MET A 65 -0.53 7.86 -2.71
C MET A 65 -1.13 9.08 -3.43
N TYR A 66 -0.79 10.30 -3.00
CA TYR A 66 -1.33 11.53 -3.61
C TYR A 66 -0.76 11.81 -5.00
N TYR A 67 0.49 11.40 -5.28
CA TYR A 67 1.06 11.49 -6.61
C TYR A 67 0.32 10.61 -7.62
N ARG A 68 -0.12 9.41 -7.20
CA ARG A 68 -0.87 8.48 -8.05
C ARG A 68 -2.34 8.89 -8.23
N ALA A 69 -3.00 9.29 -7.14
CA ALA A 69 -4.47 9.40 -7.11
C ALA A 69 -5.02 10.83 -6.94
N GLY A 70 -4.15 11.81 -6.70
CA GLY A 70 -4.54 13.23 -6.66
C GLY A 70 -5.38 13.62 -5.43
N PHE A 71 -6.18 14.67 -5.56
CA PHE A 71 -7.07 15.16 -4.51
C PHE A 71 -8.26 14.23 -4.22
N SER A 72 -8.63 13.35 -5.15
CA SER A 72 -9.73 12.38 -4.96
C SER A 72 -9.59 11.59 -3.63
N VAL A 73 -8.35 11.23 -3.30
CA VAL A 73 -7.87 10.58 -2.08
C VAL A 73 -8.27 11.34 -0.80
N ALA A 74 -8.12 12.67 -0.80
CA ALA A 74 -8.41 13.51 0.36
C ALA A 74 -9.91 13.49 0.70
N TRP A 75 -10.79 13.35 -0.29
CA TRP A 75 -12.23 13.27 -0.07
C TRP A 75 -12.60 11.98 0.65
N TRP A 76 -12.11 10.85 0.15
CA TRP A 76 -12.38 9.56 0.75
C TRP A 76 -11.75 9.42 2.14
N ALA A 77 -10.62 10.08 2.40
CA ALA A 77 -10.03 10.16 3.72
C ALA A 77 -10.92 10.86 4.77
N LEU A 78 -11.87 11.72 4.37
CA LEU A 78 -12.81 12.36 5.31
C LEU A 78 -13.68 11.34 6.06
N VAL A 79 -13.92 10.15 5.50
CA VAL A 79 -14.63 9.08 6.21
C VAL A 79 -13.94 8.69 7.51
N MET A 80 -12.61 8.83 7.57
CA MET A 80 -11.82 8.53 8.77
C MET A 80 -12.16 9.47 9.92
N LEU A 81 -12.49 10.73 9.64
CA LEU A 81 -12.91 11.69 10.67
C LEU A 81 -14.21 11.25 11.33
N VAL A 82 -15.16 10.78 10.52
CA VAL A 82 -16.44 10.25 11.00
C VAL A 82 -16.22 9.01 11.86
N VAL A 83 -15.40 8.07 11.38
CA VAL A 83 -15.06 6.84 12.11
C VAL A 83 -14.39 7.15 13.44
N GLN A 84 -13.40 8.05 13.47
CA GLN A 84 -12.71 8.45 14.69
C GLN A 84 -13.66 9.08 15.72
N VAL A 85 -14.59 9.93 15.27
CA VAL A 85 -15.63 10.48 16.15
C VAL A 85 -16.49 9.37 16.73
N ILE A 86 -16.94 8.40 15.92
CA ILE A 86 -17.73 7.26 16.41
C ILE A 86 -16.95 6.46 17.46
N VAL A 87 -15.69 6.11 17.18
CA VAL A 87 -14.83 5.37 18.13
C VAL A 87 -14.65 6.15 19.44
N ALA A 88 -14.42 7.46 19.35
CA ALA A 88 -14.26 8.33 20.52
C ALA A 88 -15.55 8.42 21.36
N LEU A 89 -16.71 8.66 20.73
CA LEU A 89 -18.00 8.80 21.40
C LEU A 89 -18.46 7.49 22.03
N THR A 90 -18.24 6.36 21.36
CA THR A 90 -18.65 5.04 21.88
C THR A 90 -17.66 4.47 22.90
N GLY A 91 -16.45 5.01 22.98
CA GLY A 91 -15.36 4.42 23.76
C GLY A 91 -15.00 3.02 23.29
N TRP A 92 -15.17 2.73 22.00
CA TRP A 92 -14.96 1.40 21.41
C TRP A 92 -13.59 0.84 21.79
N ILE A 93 -13.56 -0.37 22.35
CA ILE A 93 -12.41 -1.05 22.97
C ILE A 93 -11.81 -0.31 24.17
N ALA A 94 -11.42 0.96 24.05
CA ALA A 94 -10.75 1.76 25.09
C ALA A 94 -11.49 1.75 26.43
N TYR A 95 -12.81 1.90 26.44
CA TYR A 95 -13.57 1.93 27.69
C TYR A 95 -13.47 0.60 28.44
N ARG A 96 -13.66 -0.52 27.75
CA ARG A 96 -13.59 -1.86 28.37
C ARG A 96 -12.16 -2.27 28.68
N TYR A 97 -11.21 -1.88 27.83
CA TYR A 97 -9.80 -2.05 28.09
C TYR A 97 -9.42 -1.36 29.41
N ARG A 98 -9.86 -0.11 29.63
CA ARG A 98 -9.62 0.60 30.90
C ARG A 98 -10.28 -0.10 32.09
N GLN A 99 -11.51 -0.59 31.95
CA GLN A 99 -12.18 -1.37 33.00
C GLN A 99 -11.43 -2.65 33.39
N SER A 100 -10.65 -3.22 32.46
CA SER A 100 -9.81 -4.37 32.79
C SER A 100 -8.64 -4.05 33.71
N ARG A 101 -8.31 -2.76 33.86
CA ARG A 101 -7.12 -2.25 34.57
C ARG A 101 -5.78 -2.84 34.06
N ALA A 102 -5.78 -3.53 32.91
CA ALA A 102 -4.56 -4.00 32.27
C ALA A 102 -3.71 -2.81 31.80
N LEU A 103 -2.44 -2.81 32.19
CA LEU A 103 -1.49 -1.77 31.81
C LEU A 103 -0.99 -1.96 30.38
N THR A 104 -0.79 -3.21 29.97
CA THR A 104 -0.33 -3.57 28.63
C THR A 104 -1.29 -4.53 27.94
N LEU A 105 -1.28 -4.52 26.61
CA LEU A 105 -2.07 -5.45 25.83
C LEU A 105 -1.69 -6.90 26.16
N ALA A 106 -0.40 -7.17 26.36
CA ALA A 106 0.10 -8.47 26.75
C ALA A 106 -0.50 -8.97 28.08
N GLN A 107 -0.61 -8.07 29.09
CA GLN A 107 -1.26 -8.38 30.36
C GLN A 107 -2.75 -8.71 30.17
N LEU A 108 -3.48 -7.93 29.36
CA LEU A 108 -4.88 -8.22 29.04
C LEU A 108 -5.03 -9.61 28.42
N LEU A 109 -4.17 -9.97 27.46
CA LEU A 109 -4.21 -11.28 26.80
C LEU A 109 -3.91 -12.42 27.77
N GLU A 110 -3.01 -12.22 28.73
CA GLU A 110 -2.74 -13.20 29.79
C GLU A 110 -3.92 -13.38 30.73
N MET A 111 -4.50 -12.27 31.23
CA MET A 111 -5.68 -12.29 32.10
C MET A 111 -6.89 -12.95 31.42
N ARG A 112 -7.06 -12.71 30.11
CA ARG A 112 -8.22 -13.22 29.36
C ARG A 112 -8.09 -14.67 28.90
N TYR A 113 -6.89 -15.08 28.47
CA TYR A 113 -6.67 -16.34 27.80
C TYR A 113 -5.71 -17.26 28.56
N ASN A 114 -4.42 -16.90 28.61
CA ASN A 114 -3.39 -17.47 29.49
C ASN A 114 -2.00 -16.93 29.12
N LYS A 115 -1.01 -17.25 29.97
CA LYS A 115 0.39 -16.90 29.81
C LYS A 115 1.02 -17.39 28.50
N SER A 116 0.73 -18.63 28.07
CA SER A 116 1.28 -19.16 26.82
C SER A 116 0.79 -18.37 25.60
N PHE A 117 -0.48 -17.97 25.61
CA PHE A 117 -1.06 -17.16 24.55
C PHE A 117 -0.46 -15.75 24.52
N ARG A 118 -0.22 -15.13 25.69
CA ARG A 118 0.52 -13.86 25.80
C ARG A 118 1.89 -13.96 25.10
N ILE A 119 2.69 -14.98 25.43
CA ILE A 119 4.04 -15.16 24.86
C ILE A 119 3.97 -15.33 23.34
N PHE A 120 3.05 -16.17 22.86
CA PHE A 120 2.82 -16.37 21.44
C PHE A 120 2.45 -15.06 20.72
N CYS A 121 1.49 -14.31 21.25
CA CYS A 121 1.10 -13.01 20.69
C CYS A 121 2.24 -11.99 20.73
N GLY A 122 3.02 -11.93 21.82
CA GLY A 122 4.20 -11.07 21.91
C GLY A 122 5.23 -11.38 20.83
N PHE A 123 5.46 -12.66 20.54
CA PHE A 123 6.38 -13.09 19.48
C PHE A 123 5.85 -12.78 18.07
N VAL A 124 4.56 -13.04 17.80
CA VAL A 124 3.93 -12.71 16.51
C VAL A 124 3.93 -11.20 16.25
N LEU A 125 3.57 -10.40 17.27
CA LEU A 125 3.62 -8.94 17.22
C LEU A 125 5.05 -8.43 16.98
N PHE A 126 6.05 -9.01 17.66
CA PHE A 126 7.46 -8.67 17.43
C PHE A 126 7.89 -8.96 15.98
N ILE A 127 7.57 -10.14 15.43
CA ILE A 127 7.89 -10.48 14.03
C ILE A 127 7.17 -9.55 13.05
N SER A 128 5.86 -9.38 13.18
CA SER A 128 5.07 -8.51 12.31
C SER A 128 5.57 -7.07 12.36
N GLY A 129 5.83 -6.56 13.57
CA GLY A 129 6.33 -5.20 13.79
C GLY A 129 7.74 -4.97 13.24
N THR A 130 8.67 -5.91 13.46
CA THR A 130 10.04 -5.80 12.93
C THR A 130 10.10 -5.96 11.42
N LEU A 131 9.31 -6.87 10.83
CA LEU A 131 9.16 -6.96 9.38
C LEU A 131 8.60 -5.66 8.80
N ASN A 132 7.48 -5.16 9.35
CA ASN A 132 6.90 -3.89 8.92
C ASN A 132 7.91 -2.73 8.99
N PHE A 133 8.70 -2.68 10.07
CA PHE A 133 9.77 -1.69 10.27
C PHE A 133 11.00 -1.92 9.36
N GLY A 134 11.14 -3.11 8.77
CA GLY A 134 12.34 -3.57 8.06
C GLY A 134 12.73 -2.74 6.83
N ILE A 135 11.78 -2.08 6.16
CA ILE A 135 12.06 -1.25 4.97
C ILE A 135 12.34 0.22 5.30
N PHE A 136 12.13 0.65 6.55
CA PHE A 136 12.23 2.06 6.92
C PHE A 136 13.62 2.65 6.61
N PRO A 137 14.74 1.95 6.93
CA PRO A 137 16.07 2.42 6.59
C PRO A 137 16.28 2.57 5.08
N ALA A 138 15.86 1.59 4.28
CA ALA A 138 15.97 1.62 2.82
C ALA A 138 15.23 2.82 2.20
N VAL A 139 13.97 3.01 2.60
CA VAL A 139 13.13 4.11 2.08
C VAL A 139 13.71 5.47 2.47
N GLY A 140 14.16 5.62 3.72
CA GLY A 140 14.82 6.85 4.17
C GLY A 140 16.12 7.13 3.44
N ALA A 141 16.98 6.12 3.27
CA ALA A 141 18.26 6.27 2.58
C ALA A 141 18.06 6.66 1.10
N LYS A 142 17.12 6.03 0.39
CA LYS A 142 16.74 6.42 -0.98
C LYS A 142 16.23 7.85 -1.03
N PHE A 143 15.35 8.24 -0.10
CA PHE A 143 14.90 9.63 0.00
C PHE A 143 16.08 10.59 0.08
N PHE A 144 17.00 10.42 1.03
CA PHE A 144 18.13 11.34 1.20
C PHE A 144 19.08 11.31 0.02
N GLN A 145 19.36 10.15 -0.56
CA GLN A 145 20.24 10.05 -1.71
C GLN A 145 19.69 10.84 -2.91
N HIS A 146 18.42 10.64 -3.24
CA HIS A 146 17.76 11.32 -4.36
C HIS A 146 17.50 12.81 -4.09
N PHE A 147 16.94 13.13 -2.92
CA PHE A 147 16.56 14.50 -2.55
C PHE A 147 17.78 15.41 -2.33
N CYS A 148 18.85 14.90 -1.72
CA CYS A 148 20.08 15.68 -1.52
C CYS A 148 20.93 15.78 -2.81
N GLY A 149 20.68 14.89 -3.77
CA GLY A 149 21.43 14.77 -5.02
C GLY A 149 22.81 14.15 -4.85
N LEU A 150 22.88 13.09 -4.05
CA LEU A 150 24.12 12.38 -3.77
C LEU A 150 24.46 11.36 -4.89
N PRO A 151 25.74 11.02 -5.09
CA PRO A 151 26.16 10.08 -6.12
C PRO A 151 25.49 8.70 -5.97
N LYS A 152 25.27 8.03 -7.10
CA LYS A 152 24.66 6.68 -7.20
C LYS A 152 25.53 5.70 -8.00
N ASP A 153 26.62 6.22 -8.56
CA ASP A 153 27.58 5.54 -9.43
C ASP A 153 28.77 4.95 -8.65
N ILE A 154 28.85 5.20 -7.33
CA ILE A 154 29.87 4.60 -6.47
C ILE A 154 29.41 3.21 -6.04
N ILE A 155 29.65 2.22 -6.90
CA ILE A 155 29.29 0.82 -6.67
C ILE A 155 30.47 0.07 -6.05
N TRP A 156 30.24 -0.56 -4.90
CA TRP A 156 31.16 -1.50 -4.28
C TRP A 156 30.79 -2.94 -4.63
N GLN A 157 31.80 -3.73 -5.00
CA GLN A 157 31.65 -5.16 -5.22
C GLN A 157 31.88 -5.89 -3.90
N VAL A 158 30.82 -6.46 -3.33
CA VAL A 158 30.87 -7.25 -2.09
C VAL A 158 30.52 -8.69 -2.42
N GLY A 159 31.53 -9.48 -2.80
CA GLY A 159 31.33 -10.83 -3.31
C GLY A 159 30.60 -10.81 -4.66
N PRO A 160 29.48 -11.54 -4.84
CA PRO A 160 28.69 -11.52 -6.07
C PRO A 160 27.69 -10.34 -6.15
N MET A 161 27.67 -9.46 -5.15
CA MET A 161 26.69 -8.38 -5.05
C MET A 161 27.29 -7.01 -5.40
N GLU A 162 26.56 -6.28 -6.23
CA GLU A 162 26.80 -4.85 -6.46
C GLU A 162 26.02 -4.04 -5.42
N VAL A 163 26.72 -3.24 -4.63
CA VAL A 163 26.12 -2.43 -3.57
C VAL A 163 26.47 -0.97 -3.80
N ASP A 164 25.44 -0.11 -3.88
CA ASP A 164 25.62 1.33 -3.86
C ASP A 164 26.21 1.76 -2.50
N ALA A 165 27.46 2.23 -2.54
CA ALA A 165 28.23 2.60 -1.36
C ALA A 165 27.64 3.80 -0.62
N VAL A 166 27.08 4.76 -1.37
CA VAL A 166 26.50 5.98 -0.81
C VAL A 166 25.19 5.64 -0.13
N TYR A 167 24.32 4.87 -0.78
CA TYR A 167 23.09 4.34 -0.20
C TYR A 167 23.37 3.59 1.12
N LEU A 168 24.33 2.66 1.11
CA LEU A 168 24.74 1.90 2.30
C LEU A 168 25.24 2.82 3.43
N SER A 169 26.07 3.81 3.09
CA SER A 169 26.65 4.75 4.06
C SER A 169 25.59 5.64 4.69
N ILE A 170 24.62 6.13 3.90
CA ILE A 170 23.48 6.90 4.42
C ILE A 170 22.68 6.05 5.39
N MET A 171 22.34 4.82 5.00
CA MET A 171 21.57 3.91 5.85
C MET A 171 22.28 3.62 7.18
N LEU A 172 23.58 3.34 7.15
CA LEU A 172 24.40 3.16 8.35
C LEU A 172 24.44 4.41 9.22
N ALA A 173 24.63 5.59 8.61
CA ALA A 173 24.67 6.85 9.34
C ALA A 173 23.34 7.16 10.02
N LEU A 174 22.23 7.00 9.30
CA LEU A 174 20.87 7.19 9.82
C LEU A 174 20.60 6.27 11.01
N LEU A 175 20.90 4.98 10.88
CA LEU A 175 20.71 4.01 11.98
C LEU A 175 21.65 4.26 13.16
N ALA A 176 22.90 4.65 12.91
CA ALA A 176 23.84 4.99 13.97
C ALA A 176 23.37 6.21 14.78
N ILE A 177 22.83 7.23 14.09
CA ILE A 177 22.25 8.41 14.74
C ILE A 177 21.03 8.02 15.58
N SER A 178 20.10 7.22 15.03
CA SER A 178 18.93 6.74 15.77
C SER A 178 19.30 5.87 16.97
N LEU A 179 20.25 4.94 16.82
CA LEU A 179 20.75 4.15 17.95
C LEU A 179 21.40 5.04 19.02
N TYR A 180 22.14 6.08 18.63
CA TYR A 180 22.70 7.03 19.56
C TYR A 180 21.59 7.71 20.38
N PHE A 181 20.55 8.25 19.74
CA PHE A 181 19.45 8.90 20.46
C PHE A 181 18.62 7.91 21.30
N THR A 182 18.39 6.70 20.80
CA THR A 182 17.71 5.61 21.53
C THR A 182 18.47 5.19 22.79
N PHE A 183 19.81 5.13 22.75
CA PHE A 183 20.63 4.75 23.91
C PHE A 183 20.97 5.90 24.84
N ALA A 184 21.12 7.11 24.30
CA ALA A 184 21.35 8.33 25.06
C ALA A 184 20.07 8.77 25.79
N GLY A 185 18.90 8.52 25.21
CA GLY A 185 17.62 8.97 25.73
C GLY A 185 16.89 7.95 26.60
N GLY A 186 16.53 8.34 27.82
CA GLY A 186 15.30 7.82 28.43
C GLY A 186 14.09 8.57 27.87
N GLN A 187 12.87 8.12 28.15
CA GLN A 187 11.63 8.72 27.63
C GLN A 187 11.53 10.25 27.83
N ILE A 188 12.14 10.81 28.89
CA ILE A 188 12.26 12.27 29.09
C ILE A 188 13.01 12.95 27.93
N THR A 189 14.18 12.41 27.57
CA THR A 189 15.00 12.93 26.48
C THR A 189 14.25 12.84 25.17
N VAL A 190 13.65 11.67 24.89
CA VAL A 190 12.87 11.41 23.67
C VAL A 190 11.75 12.44 23.51
N MET A 191 10.98 12.70 24.56
CA MET A 191 9.91 13.71 24.51
C MET A 191 10.41 15.13 24.22
N ILE A 192 11.55 15.55 24.80
CA ILE A 192 12.08 16.89 24.55
C ILE A 192 12.64 17.01 23.13
N THR A 193 13.38 16.00 22.66
CA THR A 193 13.88 15.98 21.28
C THR A 193 12.72 15.95 20.29
N ASP A 194 11.71 15.11 20.52
CA ASP A 194 10.51 15.02 19.70
C ASP A 194 9.72 16.33 19.69
N PHE A 195 9.62 17.04 20.81
CA PHE A 195 9.00 18.37 20.84
C PHE A 195 9.74 19.38 19.93
N ILE A 196 11.07 19.42 20.00
CA ILE A 196 11.90 20.31 19.15
C ILE A 196 11.74 19.93 17.67
N GLN A 197 11.81 18.63 17.37
CA GLN A 197 11.63 18.10 16.03
C GLN A 197 10.25 18.42 15.47
N GLY A 198 9.18 18.11 16.20
CA GLY A 198 7.81 18.33 15.79
C GLY A 198 7.49 19.82 15.58
N THR A 199 8.06 20.69 16.40
CA THR A 199 7.94 22.15 16.24
C THR A 199 8.64 22.63 14.98
N THR A 200 9.90 22.22 14.78
CA THR A 200 10.69 22.61 13.60
C THR A 200 10.08 22.06 12.32
N PHE A 201 9.59 20.81 12.36
CA PHE A 201 8.87 20.15 11.28
C PHE A 201 7.66 20.95 10.81
N ASN A 202 6.83 21.40 11.76
CA ASN A 202 5.66 22.23 11.46
C ASN A 202 6.02 23.55 10.78
N ILE A 203 7.02 24.26 11.31
CA ILE A 203 7.48 25.53 10.76
C ILE A 203 8.01 25.33 9.34
N ALA A 204 8.89 24.34 9.13
CA ALA A 204 9.46 24.06 7.82
C ALA A 204 8.39 23.69 6.78
N LEU A 205 7.43 22.82 7.13
CA LEU A 205 6.34 22.48 6.23
C LEU A 205 5.50 23.70 5.85
N CYS A 206 5.13 24.54 6.82
CA CYS A 206 4.39 25.77 6.52
C CYS A 206 5.16 26.65 5.53
N LEU A 207 6.47 26.84 5.72
CA LEU A 207 7.31 27.64 4.82
C LEU A 207 7.40 27.04 3.42
N VAL A 208 7.64 25.73 3.31
CA VAL A 208 7.73 25.02 2.03
C VAL A 208 6.41 25.13 1.26
N ILE A 209 5.27 24.97 1.94
CA ILE A 209 3.96 24.98 1.30
C ILE A 209 3.54 26.37 0.88
N VAL A 210 3.74 27.38 1.73
CA VAL A 210 3.49 28.78 1.37
C VAL A 210 4.32 29.15 0.13
N PHE A 211 5.59 28.70 0.07
CA PHE A 211 6.42 28.86 -1.11
C PHE A 211 5.84 28.17 -2.34
N VAL A 212 5.50 26.87 -2.25
CA VAL A 212 4.94 26.11 -3.37
C VAL A 212 3.66 26.74 -3.90
N MET A 213 2.73 27.11 -3.01
CA MET A 213 1.46 27.76 -3.35
C MET A 213 1.64 29.15 -3.97
N TRP A 214 2.71 29.86 -3.60
CA TRP A 214 3.06 31.15 -4.20
C TRP A 214 3.74 30.99 -5.56
N LYS A 215 4.61 29.99 -5.70
CA LYS A 215 5.42 29.75 -6.88
C LYS A 215 4.66 29.06 -8.00
N MET A 216 3.66 28.24 -7.67
CA MET A 216 2.89 27.44 -8.62
C MET A 216 1.44 27.93 -8.72
N PRO A 217 1.03 28.49 -9.87
CA PRO A 217 -0.35 28.90 -10.10
C PRO A 217 -1.32 27.73 -9.95
N TRP A 218 -2.48 27.97 -9.32
CA TRP A 218 -3.51 26.94 -9.19
C TRP A 218 -4.03 26.44 -10.55
N ALA A 219 -3.98 27.29 -11.59
CA ALA A 219 -4.35 26.92 -12.94
C ALA A 219 -3.47 25.78 -13.50
N ASP A 220 -2.15 25.86 -13.31
CA ASP A 220 -1.21 24.80 -13.74
C ASP A 220 -1.50 23.47 -13.02
N ILE A 221 -1.82 23.55 -11.72
CA ILE A 221 -2.21 22.37 -10.93
C ILE A 221 -3.45 21.71 -11.52
N MET A 222 -4.48 22.51 -11.78
CA MET A 222 -5.74 21.98 -12.33
C MET A 222 -5.55 21.40 -13.74
N ASP A 223 -4.80 22.09 -14.60
CA ASP A 223 -4.51 21.63 -15.96
C ASP A 223 -3.79 20.28 -15.95
N SER A 224 -2.76 20.12 -15.11
CA SER A 224 -2.03 18.84 -15.00
C SER A 224 -2.89 17.69 -14.49
N LEU A 225 -3.79 17.96 -13.55
CA LEU A 225 -4.63 16.91 -12.95
C LEU A 225 -5.87 16.56 -13.79
N SER A 226 -6.21 17.36 -14.81
CA SER A 226 -7.42 17.18 -15.63
C SER A 226 -7.22 16.21 -16.81
N ASN A 227 -5.98 15.85 -17.15
CA ASN A 227 -5.64 15.01 -18.31
C ASN A 227 -5.58 13.52 -17.95
N LYS A 228 -6.72 12.93 -17.56
CA LYS A 228 -6.85 11.49 -17.25
C LYS A 228 -8.04 10.85 -17.96
N ALA A 229 -7.92 9.55 -18.24
CA ALA A 229 -8.98 8.75 -18.83
C ALA A 229 -10.22 8.67 -17.92
N ALA A 230 -11.38 8.34 -18.51
CA ALA A 230 -12.64 8.24 -17.77
C ALA A 230 -12.55 7.20 -16.63
N GLY A 231 -12.79 7.63 -15.39
CA GLY A 231 -12.73 6.78 -14.20
C GLY A 231 -11.42 6.88 -13.41
N GLU A 232 -10.44 7.67 -13.87
CA GLU A 232 -9.14 7.90 -13.23
C GLU A 232 -8.93 9.36 -12.80
N SER A 233 -10.01 10.11 -12.57
CA SER A 233 -9.89 11.54 -12.24
C SER A 233 -9.11 11.73 -10.93
N MET A 234 -8.10 12.60 -10.98
CA MET A 234 -7.30 13.01 -9.84
C MET A 234 -7.95 14.16 -9.05
N ILE A 235 -9.04 14.74 -9.58
CA ILE A 235 -9.73 15.89 -9.00
C ILE A 235 -11.10 15.47 -8.46
N HIS A 236 -11.88 14.72 -9.24
CA HIS A 236 -13.27 14.40 -8.96
C HIS A 236 -13.39 13.05 -8.21
N PRO A 237 -13.74 13.03 -6.90
CA PRO A 237 -13.68 11.81 -6.08
C PRO A 237 -14.60 10.66 -6.54
N PHE A 238 -15.75 10.99 -7.11
CA PHE A 238 -16.70 9.97 -7.60
C PHE A 238 -16.41 9.49 -9.03
N ARG A 239 -15.35 10.00 -9.67
CA ARG A 239 -14.88 9.59 -11.01
C ARG A 239 -13.46 9.02 -10.95
N SER A 240 -13.05 8.53 -9.77
CA SER A 240 -11.73 7.94 -9.49
C SER A 240 -11.82 6.44 -9.14
N ALA A 241 -12.87 5.75 -9.63
CA ALA A 241 -13.15 4.37 -9.27
C ALA A 241 -12.13 3.37 -9.87
N LYS A 242 -11.54 3.71 -11.02
CA LYS A 242 -10.51 2.90 -11.69
C LYS A 242 -9.09 3.26 -11.24
N THR A 243 -8.92 4.26 -10.37
CA THR A 243 -7.61 4.61 -9.81
C THR A 243 -7.03 3.43 -9.04
N GLU A 244 -5.86 2.96 -9.47
CA GLU A 244 -5.18 1.82 -8.86
C GLU A 244 -4.91 2.05 -7.37
N ASP A 245 -5.10 0.99 -6.57
CA ASP A 245 -4.81 0.84 -5.15
C ASP A 245 -5.46 1.80 -4.13
N TYR A 246 -5.89 3.00 -4.54
CA TYR A 246 -6.34 4.08 -3.62
C TYR A 246 -7.75 4.61 -3.93
N ASN A 247 -8.61 3.77 -4.51
CA ASN A 247 -10.02 4.11 -4.75
C ASN A 247 -10.88 4.08 -3.45
N TYR A 248 -12.18 4.34 -3.55
CA TYR A 248 -13.06 4.40 -2.38
C TYR A 248 -13.07 3.12 -1.52
N SER A 249 -12.85 1.94 -2.12
CA SER A 249 -12.84 0.67 -1.40
C SER A 249 -11.66 0.58 -0.43
N PHE A 250 -10.49 1.13 -0.81
CA PHE A 250 -9.33 1.26 0.08
C PHE A 250 -9.72 1.98 1.38
N TYR A 251 -10.42 3.11 1.28
CA TYR A 251 -10.84 3.90 2.43
C TYR A 251 -11.95 3.25 3.26
N LEU A 252 -12.88 2.54 2.62
CA LEU A 252 -13.86 1.77 3.38
C LEU A 252 -13.21 0.63 4.17
N ILE A 253 -12.22 -0.06 3.59
CA ILE A 253 -11.45 -1.08 4.30
C ILE A 253 -10.64 -0.46 5.44
N GLN A 254 -9.97 0.67 5.21
CA GLN A 254 -9.25 1.41 6.26
C GLN A 254 -10.17 1.83 7.41
N ALA A 255 -11.43 2.21 7.12
CA ALA A 255 -12.41 2.55 8.14
C ALA A 255 -12.76 1.34 9.02
N LEU A 256 -12.92 0.15 8.41
CA LEU A 256 -13.14 -1.09 9.13
C LEU A 256 -11.90 -1.50 9.95
N ILE A 257 -10.70 -1.33 9.40
CA ILE A 257 -9.44 -1.60 10.09
C ILE A 257 -9.35 -0.78 11.38
N ILE A 258 -9.70 0.51 11.38
CA ILE A 258 -9.68 1.33 12.60
C ILE A 258 -10.52 0.73 13.72
N PHE A 259 -11.74 0.26 13.44
CA PHE A 259 -12.57 -0.41 14.44
C PHE A 259 -11.99 -1.75 14.89
N TRP A 260 -11.46 -2.52 13.95
CA TRP A 260 -10.94 -3.86 14.21
C TRP A 260 -9.66 -3.85 15.03
N THR A 261 -8.74 -2.94 14.72
CA THR A 261 -7.37 -2.94 15.24
C THR A 261 -7.14 -1.90 16.33
N PHE A 262 -8.20 -1.26 16.85
CA PHE A 262 -8.04 -0.20 17.85
C PHE A 262 -7.27 -0.72 19.08
N MET A 263 -6.18 -0.03 19.43
CA MET A 263 -5.20 -0.43 20.47
C MET A 263 -4.42 -1.73 20.22
N ALA A 264 -4.49 -2.33 19.02
CA ALA A 264 -3.78 -3.58 18.73
C ALA A 264 -2.28 -3.39 18.38
N TRP A 265 -1.92 -2.27 17.73
CA TRP A 265 -0.53 -1.98 17.34
C TRP A 265 0.24 -1.34 18.49
N GLN A 266 1.40 -1.89 18.84
CA GLN A 266 2.19 -1.47 20.02
C GLN A 266 3.50 -0.73 19.68
N GLY A 267 3.67 -0.26 18.43
CA GLY A 267 4.89 0.42 17.98
C GLY A 267 5.24 1.72 18.75
N ALA A 268 4.28 2.32 19.45
CA ALA A 268 4.44 3.57 20.22
C ALA A 268 4.01 3.45 21.70
N GLN A 269 4.07 2.24 22.30
CA GLN A 269 3.50 1.98 23.63
C GLN A 269 4.07 2.83 24.78
N GLY A 270 5.32 3.33 24.67
CA GLY A 270 5.97 4.13 25.73
C GLY A 270 5.25 5.44 26.06
N TYR A 271 4.48 6.00 25.12
CA TYR A 271 3.73 7.24 25.32
C TYR A 271 2.47 7.06 26.18
N PHE A 272 1.89 5.86 26.21
CA PHE A 272 0.63 5.63 26.93
C PHE A 272 0.76 5.76 28.45
N ALA A 273 1.96 5.59 28.99
CA ALA A 273 2.25 5.70 30.41
C ALA A 273 2.96 7.02 30.79
N ALA A 274 3.27 7.92 29.85
CA ALA A 274 4.11 9.09 30.13
C ALA A 274 3.38 10.29 30.76
N ALA A 275 2.06 10.30 30.68
CA ALA A 275 1.22 11.42 31.10
C ALA A 275 1.30 11.69 32.61
N LYS A 276 1.19 12.97 32.99
CA LYS A 276 1.13 13.38 34.40
C LYS A 276 -0.08 12.81 35.16
N ASN A 277 -1.24 12.75 34.51
CA ASN A 277 -2.47 12.16 35.03
C ASN A 277 -3.42 11.79 33.88
N ALA A 278 -4.55 11.16 34.20
CA ALA A 278 -5.53 10.72 33.19
C ALA A 278 -6.15 11.86 32.36
N HIS A 279 -6.35 13.04 32.97
CA HIS A 279 -6.88 14.22 32.26
C HIS A 279 -5.87 14.76 31.24
N GLU A 280 -4.61 14.93 31.64
CA GLU A 280 -3.51 15.33 30.74
C GLU A 280 -3.28 14.29 29.63
N ALA A 281 -3.46 13.00 29.92
CA ALA A 281 -3.41 11.95 28.91
C ALA A 281 -4.50 12.10 27.85
N ARG A 282 -5.74 12.36 28.29
CA ARG A 282 -6.88 12.59 27.40
C ARG A 282 -6.69 13.85 26.58
N MET A 283 -6.38 14.97 27.23
CA MET A 283 -6.19 16.27 26.55
C MET A 283 -4.97 16.26 25.62
N GLY A 284 -3.88 15.58 25.99
CA GLY A 284 -2.71 15.40 25.14
C GLY A 284 -3.04 14.69 23.83
N ARG A 285 -3.83 13.60 23.87
CA ARG A 285 -4.27 12.89 22.65
C ARG A 285 -5.19 13.74 21.78
N VAL A 286 -6.15 14.44 22.40
CA VAL A 286 -7.07 15.35 21.69
C VAL A 286 -6.27 16.45 20.96
N MET A 287 -5.32 17.08 21.64
CA MET A 287 -4.46 18.10 21.06
C MET A 287 -3.53 17.52 19.98
N GLY A 288 -2.93 16.35 20.22
CA GLY A 288 -2.10 15.67 19.23
C GLY A 288 -2.85 15.37 17.93
N ASN A 289 -4.10 14.92 18.02
CA ASN A 289 -4.95 14.69 16.85
C ASN A 289 -5.23 15.98 16.06
N TRP A 290 -5.49 17.11 16.74
CA TRP A 290 -5.68 18.40 16.07
C TRP A 290 -4.48 18.76 15.18
N ARG A 291 -3.27 18.51 15.68
CA ARG A 291 -2.02 18.74 14.95
C ARG A 291 -1.93 17.84 13.71
N ILE A 292 -2.17 16.53 13.87
CA ILE A 292 -2.09 15.56 12.76
C ILE A 292 -3.03 15.94 11.62
N LEU A 293 -4.27 16.36 11.93
CA LEU A 293 -5.22 16.81 10.91
C LEU A 293 -4.65 17.96 10.08
N THR A 294 -4.11 19.00 10.73
CA THR A 294 -3.51 20.13 10.00
C THR A 294 -2.27 19.72 9.22
N GLN A 295 -1.43 18.81 9.74
CA GLN A 295 -0.21 18.36 9.07
C GLN A 295 -0.48 17.48 7.85
N GLN A 296 -1.43 16.55 7.93
CA GLN A 296 -1.79 15.67 6.81
C GLN A 296 -2.23 16.51 5.61
N MET A 297 -2.98 17.58 5.87
CA MET A 297 -3.45 18.50 4.84
C MET A 297 -2.31 19.34 4.23
N LEU A 298 -1.25 19.59 4.99
CA LEU A 298 -0.05 20.29 4.53
C LEU A 298 0.84 19.37 3.68
N VAL A 299 1.01 18.11 4.08
CA VAL A 299 1.87 17.15 3.37
C VAL A 299 1.32 16.77 1.99
N LEU A 300 0.00 16.85 1.77
CA LEU A 300 -0.63 16.44 0.50
C LEU A 300 -0.31 17.32 -0.70
N ILE A 301 -0.01 18.62 -0.52
CA ILE A 301 0.20 19.52 -1.67
C ILE A 301 1.55 19.32 -2.34
N LEU A 302 2.54 18.80 -1.62
CA LEU A 302 3.88 18.56 -2.12
C LEU A 302 3.95 17.54 -3.27
N PRO A 303 3.34 16.34 -3.17
CA PRO A 303 3.28 15.39 -4.29
C PRO A 303 2.47 15.93 -5.47
N ILE A 304 1.42 16.72 -5.22
CA ILE A 304 0.67 17.37 -6.30
C ILE A 304 1.53 18.40 -7.02
N ALA A 305 2.29 19.21 -6.29
CA ALA A 305 3.21 20.18 -6.90
C ALA A 305 4.34 19.49 -7.67
N ALA A 306 4.89 18.39 -7.14
CA ALA A 306 5.85 17.58 -7.88
C ALA A 306 5.23 17.00 -9.17
N TYR A 307 3.99 16.50 -9.09
CA TYR A 307 3.25 16.00 -10.24
C TYR A 307 3.04 17.09 -11.31
N THR A 308 2.56 18.27 -10.90
CA THR A 308 2.38 19.42 -11.79
C THR A 308 3.70 19.84 -12.43
N MET A 309 4.78 19.95 -11.65
CA MET A 309 6.09 20.31 -12.19
C MET A 309 6.57 19.31 -13.25
N LEU A 310 6.32 18.01 -13.05
CA LEU A 310 6.79 16.95 -13.96
C LEU A 310 5.94 16.79 -15.22
N HIS A 311 4.65 17.15 -15.20
CA HIS A 311 3.72 16.88 -16.31
C HIS A 311 3.19 18.12 -17.01
N ASN A 312 3.24 19.30 -16.37
CA ASN A 312 2.74 20.53 -17.00
C ASN A 312 3.73 21.06 -18.04
N PRO A 313 3.28 21.40 -19.27
CA PRO A 313 4.15 21.99 -20.30
C PRO A 313 4.86 23.28 -19.85
N ASN A 314 4.23 24.09 -18.97
CA ASN A 314 4.82 25.33 -18.45
C ASN A 314 6.08 25.09 -17.60
N TRP A 315 6.33 23.85 -17.18
CA TRP A 315 7.42 23.45 -16.29
C TRP A 315 8.43 22.51 -16.96
N ALA A 316 8.31 22.27 -18.27
CA ALA A 316 9.10 21.29 -19.01
C ALA A 316 10.63 21.47 -18.85
N ASP A 317 11.12 22.71 -18.87
CA ASP A 317 12.55 23.01 -18.68
C ASP A 317 13.06 22.56 -17.31
N MET A 318 12.26 22.73 -16.26
CA MET A 318 12.60 22.29 -14.90
C MET A 318 12.45 20.76 -14.76
N ALA A 319 11.44 20.18 -15.43
CA ALA A 319 11.16 18.76 -15.41
C ALA A 319 12.22 17.91 -16.11
N ALA A 320 12.91 18.45 -17.12
CA ALA A 320 13.87 17.71 -17.95
C ALA A 320 14.95 16.97 -17.12
N GLY A 321 15.57 17.66 -16.15
CA GLY A 321 16.57 17.06 -15.27
C GLY A 321 15.99 16.00 -14.33
N ALA A 322 14.76 16.18 -13.87
CA ALA A 322 14.06 15.21 -13.04
C ALA A 322 13.68 13.94 -13.83
N HIS A 323 13.17 14.10 -15.05
CA HIS A 323 12.85 12.99 -15.96
C HIS A 323 14.09 12.17 -16.31
N GLN A 324 15.23 12.83 -16.59
CA GLN A 324 16.49 12.12 -16.84
C GLN A 324 16.90 11.25 -15.65
N GLU A 325 16.78 11.74 -14.42
CA GLU A 325 17.11 10.99 -13.21
C GLU A 325 16.13 9.83 -12.97
N LEU A 326 14.82 10.05 -13.15
CA LEU A 326 13.79 9.04 -12.92
C LEU A 326 13.83 7.91 -13.95
N ASN A 327 14.14 8.23 -15.21
CA ASN A 327 14.23 7.25 -16.30
C ASN A 327 15.38 6.25 -16.12
N GLN A 328 16.40 6.59 -15.32
CA GLN A 328 17.50 5.68 -14.97
C GLN A 328 17.11 4.61 -13.94
N ILE A 329 15.96 4.75 -13.28
CA ILE A 329 15.49 3.81 -12.25
C ILE A 329 14.68 2.71 -12.91
N GLY A 330 15.26 1.52 -13.07
CA GLY A 330 14.59 0.39 -13.75
C GLY A 330 13.42 -0.24 -12.96
N ASN A 331 13.45 -0.20 -11.63
CA ASN A 331 12.36 -0.72 -10.80
C ASN A 331 11.25 0.34 -10.63
N GLU A 332 10.05 0.07 -11.14
CA GLU A 332 8.92 1.00 -11.15
C GLU A 332 8.43 1.37 -9.74
N THR A 333 8.38 0.40 -8.82
CA THR A 333 8.00 0.63 -7.42
C THR A 333 8.97 1.60 -6.73
N ILE A 334 10.28 1.41 -6.95
CA ILE A 334 11.30 2.32 -6.44
C ILE A 334 11.20 3.69 -7.12
N ARG A 335 10.99 3.73 -8.44
CA ARG A 335 10.82 4.97 -9.19
C ARG A 335 9.67 5.78 -8.59
N THR A 336 8.49 5.18 -8.46
CA THR A 336 7.30 5.81 -7.86
C THR A 336 7.59 6.37 -6.47
N GLN A 337 8.25 5.59 -5.61
CA GLN A 337 8.60 6.00 -4.24
C GLN A 337 9.46 7.27 -4.20
N VAL A 338 10.41 7.43 -5.12
CA VAL A 338 11.33 8.58 -5.11
C VAL A 338 10.87 9.75 -5.98
N THR A 339 9.88 9.57 -6.86
CA THR A 339 9.41 10.59 -7.81
C THR A 339 9.13 11.95 -7.16
N THR A 340 8.35 11.97 -6.08
CA THR A 340 8.04 13.24 -5.38
C THR A 340 9.31 13.87 -4.80
N SER A 341 10.21 13.05 -4.25
CA SER A 341 11.49 13.52 -3.70
C SER A 341 12.38 14.16 -4.76
N VAL A 342 12.51 13.51 -5.93
CA VAL A 342 13.25 14.06 -7.06
C VAL A 342 12.58 15.35 -7.53
N GLY A 343 11.25 15.36 -7.73
CA GLY A 343 10.54 16.55 -8.17
C GLY A 343 10.71 17.74 -7.23
N LEU A 344 10.57 17.53 -5.92
CA LEU A 344 10.75 18.60 -4.93
C LEU A 344 12.17 19.14 -4.88
N ARG A 345 13.19 18.33 -5.16
CA ARG A 345 14.59 18.81 -5.22
C ARG A 345 14.80 19.85 -6.32
N TYR A 346 14.17 19.68 -7.48
CA TYR A 346 14.26 20.65 -8.58
C TYR A 346 13.35 21.87 -8.35
N LEU A 347 12.24 21.68 -7.65
CA LEU A 347 11.26 22.75 -7.38
C LEU A 347 11.70 23.71 -6.26
N LEU A 348 12.34 23.20 -5.20
CA LEU A 348 12.60 23.97 -3.99
C LEU A 348 13.90 24.80 -4.07
N PRO A 349 13.88 26.05 -3.61
CA PRO A 349 15.06 26.90 -3.57
C PRO A 349 15.97 26.55 -2.40
N VAL A 350 17.20 27.05 -2.49
CA VAL A 350 18.18 27.01 -1.41
C VAL A 350 17.57 27.53 -0.10
N GLY A 351 17.85 26.83 0.99
CA GLY A 351 17.27 27.08 2.31
C GLY A 351 16.02 26.24 2.57
N LEU A 352 15.05 26.21 1.65
CA LEU A 352 13.85 25.37 1.79
C LEU A 352 14.16 23.90 1.53
N THR A 353 15.07 23.61 0.60
CA THR A 353 15.61 22.25 0.40
C THR A 353 16.31 21.76 1.66
N GLY A 354 17.17 22.58 2.28
CA GLY A 354 17.78 22.31 3.58
C GLY A 354 16.77 22.10 4.71
N ALA A 355 15.75 22.96 4.79
CA ALA A 355 14.70 22.86 5.80
C ALA A 355 13.91 21.55 5.67
N LEU A 356 13.48 21.17 4.46
CA LEU A 356 12.75 19.93 4.22
C LEU A 356 13.61 18.70 4.52
N SER A 357 14.88 18.72 4.12
CA SER A 357 15.85 17.66 4.44
C SER A 357 16.03 17.49 5.96
N ALA A 358 16.24 18.60 6.68
CA ALA A 358 16.44 18.60 8.12
C ALA A 358 15.23 18.02 8.87
N VAL A 359 14.01 18.41 8.49
CA VAL A 359 12.81 17.97 9.20
C VAL A 359 12.41 16.54 8.85
N LEU A 360 12.70 16.06 7.64
CA LEU A 360 12.56 14.63 7.32
C LEU A 360 13.63 13.78 8.01
N LEU A 361 14.83 14.31 8.26
CA LEU A 361 15.82 13.64 9.10
C LEU A 361 15.35 13.55 10.55
N ALA A 362 14.80 14.63 11.09
CA ALA A 362 14.17 14.63 12.41
C ALA A 362 13.03 13.62 12.51
N ALA A 363 12.12 13.59 11.53
CA ALA A 363 11.03 12.62 11.48
C ALA A 363 11.55 11.17 11.36
N PHE A 364 12.61 10.94 10.58
CA PHE A 364 13.27 9.65 10.49
C PHE A 364 13.80 9.21 11.86
N ILE A 365 14.56 10.08 12.54
CA ILE A 365 15.16 9.78 13.85
C ILE A 365 14.06 9.47 14.88
N SER A 366 13.05 10.34 15.03
CA SER A 366 11.96 10.19 15.99
C SER A 366 11.24 8.84 15.90
N THR A 367 10.86 8.45 14.68
CA THR A 367 10.16 7.20 14.45
C THR A 367 11.07 5.99 14.68
N HIS A 368 12.33 6.05 14.24
CA HIS A 368 13.27 4.95 14.48
C HIS A 368 13.54 4.77 15.97
N ASP A 369 13.72 5.85 16.72
CA ASP A 369 13.95 5.78 18.17
C ASP A 369 12.77 5.13 18.88
N THR A 370 11.55 5.55 18.53
CA THR A 370 10.31 5.00 19.08
C THR A 370 10.15 3.51 18.75
N TYR A 371 10.36 3.12 17.49
CA TYR A 371 10.14 1.75 17.02
C TYR A 371 11.23 0.79 17.51
N LEU A 372 12.50 1.21 17.48
CA LEU A 372 13.63 0.46 18.03
C LEU A 372 13.40 0.17 19.51
N HIS A 373 13.03 1.19 20.29
CA HIS A 373 12.72 1.03 21.70
C HIS A 373 11.52 0.11 21.93
N SER A 374 10.41 0.30 21.21
CA SER A 374 9.19 -0.50 21.37
C SER A 374 9.40 -1.96 21.02
N TRP A 375 9.96 -2.29 19.84
CA TRP A 375 10.15 -3.69 19.43
C TRP A 375 11.17 -4.41 20.31
N GLY A 376 12.27 -3.73 20.69
CA GLY A 376 13.24 -4.28 21.64
C GLY A 376 12.61 -4.55 23.01
N SER A 377 11.75 -3.64 23.49
CA SER A 377 11.05 -3.79 24.76
C SER A 377 9.99 -4.89 24.73
N ILE A 378 9.16 -4.98 23.68
CA ILE A 378 8.14 -6.05 23.53
C ILE A 378 8.81 -7.42 23.56
N PHE A 379 9.93 -7.57 22.86
CA PHE A 379 10.68 -8.83 22.87
C PHE A 379 11.13 -9.21 24.29
N ILE A 380 11.70 -8.27 25.04
CA ILE A 380 12.16 -8.55 26.41
C ILE A 380 10.98 -8.74 27.38
N GLN A 381 10.02 -7.82 27.39
CA GLN A 381 8.94 -7.76 28.37
C GLN A 381 7.86 -8.82 28.16
N ASP A 382 7.53 -9.13 26.91
CA ASP A 382 6.36 -9.98 26.60
C ASP A 382 6.74 -11.38 26.13
N VAL A 383 8.01 -11.59 25.75
CA VAL A 383 8.51 -12.91 25.35
C VAL A 383 9.53 -13.43 26.35
N VAL A 384 10.66 -12.74 26.53
CA VAL A 384 11.79 -13.26 27.32
C VAL A 384 11.48 -13.34 28.82
N LEU A 385 10.95 -12.29 29.44
CA LEU A 385 10.66 -12.28 30.88
C LEU A 385 9.58 -13.30 31.29
N PRO A 386 8.43 -13.42 30.57
CA PRO A 386 7.44 -14.43 30.89
C PRO A 386 7.97 -15.86 30.75
N LEU A 387 8.82 -16.14 29.75
CA LEU A 387 9.52 -17.43 29.60
C LEU A 387 10.45 -17.73 30.77
N ARG A 388 11.02 -16.70 31.41
CA ARG A 388 11.83 -16.84 32.64
C ARG A 388 11.01 -16.96 33.92
N GLY A 389 9.69 -17.14 33.80
CA GLY A 389 8.80 -17.24 34.95
C GLY A 389 8.43 -15.89 35.57
N GLY A 390 8.69 -14.77 34.89
CA GLY A 390 8.35 -13.43 35.39
C GLY A 390 9.22 -12.93 36.54
N LYS A 391 10.35 -13.61 36.83
CA LYS A 391 11.24 -13.19 37.92
C LYS A 391 11.88 -11.83 37.61
N PRO A 392 11.81 -10.86 38.54
CA PRO A 392 12.37 -9.54 38.33
C PRO A 392 13.88 -9.63 38.06
N LEU A 393 14.35 -8.86 37.09
CA LEU A 393 15.77 -8.70 36.79
C LEU A 393 16.35 -7.59 37.64
N ASP A 394 17.63 -7.71 38.00
CA ASP A 394 18.35 -6.55 38.52
C ASP A 394 18.37 -5.43 37.47
N LYS A 395 18.31 -4.18 37.93
CA LYS A 395 18.24 -2.97 37.08
C LYS A 395 19.33 -2.94 36.00
N LYS A 396 20.57 -3.32 36.31
CA LYS A 396 21.69 -3.27 35.34
C LYS A 396 21.56 -4.37 34.28
N THR A 397 21.14 -5.57 34.66
CA THR A 397 20.94 -6.67 33.72
C THR A 397 19.73 -6.43 32.84
N HIS A 398 18.61 -5.94 33.40
CA HIS A 398 17.43 -5.57 32.64
C HIS A 398 17.76 -4.54 31.56
N MET A 399 18.45 -3.46 31.93
CA MET A 399 18.86 -2.42 30.97
C MET A 399 19.82 -2.94 29.89
N ARG A 400 20.74 -3.86 30.22
CA ARG A 400 21.63 -4.48 29.22
C ARG A 400 20.85 -5.30 28.21
N TRP A 401 19.87 -6.09 28.67
CA TRP A 401 19.07 -6.94 27.79
C TRP A 401 18.20 -6.12 26.84
N LEU A 402 17.58 -5.04 27.34
CA LEU A 402 16.84 -4.11 26.50
C LEU A 402 17.73 -3.49 25.41
N ARG A 403 18.94 -3.02 25.77
CA ARG A 403 19.88 -2.44 24.81
C ARG A 403 20.35 -3.45 23.75
N TYR A 404 20.61 -4.70 24.15
CA TYR A 404 20.97 -5.75 23.19
C TYR A 404 19.82 -6.12 22.26
N ALA A 405 18.58 -6.18 22.76
CA ALA A 405 17.41 -6.41 21.92
C ALA A 405 17.20 -5.27 20.91
N ILE A 406 17.28 -4.01 21.36
CA ILE A 406 17.22 -2.82 20.51
C ILE A 406 18.30 -2.86 19.41
N PHE A 407 19.54 -3.16 19.78
CA PHE A 407 20.64 -3.29 18.82
C PHE A 407 20.41 -4.44 17.82
N GLY A 408 19.87 -5.57 18.29
CA GLY A 408 19.49 -6.70 17.43
C GLY A 408 18.41 -6.33 16.41
N VAL A 409 17.40 -5.55 16.80
CA VAL A 409 16.39 -5.01 15.87
C VAL A 409 17.04 -4.11 14.83
N ALA A 410 17.97 -3.23 15.23
CA ALA A 410 18.68 -2.36 14.30
C ALA A 410 19.53 -3.15 13.27
N ILE A 411 20.22 -4.21 13.71
CA ILE A 411 20.93 -5.12 12.79
C ILE A 411 19.94 -5.78 11.83
N PHE A 412 18.82 -6.30 12.35
CA PHE A 412 17.82 -6.96 11.53
C PHE A 412 17.28 -6.03 10.42
N ILE A 413 16.81 -4.83 10.78
CA ILE A 413 16.24 -3.89 9.79
C ILE A 413 17.29 -3.40 8.80
N PHE A 414 18.56 -3.27 9.22
CA PHE A 414 19.65 -2.91 8.32
C PHE A 414 19.86 -4.00 7.25
N LEU A 415 20.01 -5.25 7.69
CA LEU A 415 20.21 -6.38 6.77
C LEU A 415 18.96 -6.59 5.90
N PHE A 416 17.77 -6.50 6.49
CA PHE A 416 16.52 -6.62 5.75
C PHE A 416 16.41 -5.53 4.68
N SER A 417 16.64 -4.26 5.02
CA SER A 417 16.67 -3.14 4.06
C SER A 417 17.72 -3.28 2.96
N LEU A 418 18.83 -3.97 3.24
CA LEU A 418 19.89 -4.18 2.26
C LEU A 418 19.53 -5.28 1.24
N PHE A 419 18.89 -6.35 1.69
CA PHE A 419 18.64 -7.54 0.86
C PHE A 419 17.22 -7.64 0.31
N PHE A 420 16.25 -6.97 0.94
CA PHE A 420 14.85 -7.05 0.53
C PHE A 420 14.58 -6.13 -0.67
N SER A 421 14.24 -6.72 -1.81
CA SER A 421 13.69 -5.97 -2.95
C SER A 421 12.21 -5.69 -2.69
N GLN A 422 11.89 -4.40 -2.53
CA GLN A 422 10.52 -3.93 -2.43
C GLN A 422 9.87 -3.94 -3.82
N ASN A 423 8.82 -4.74 -3.97
CA ASN A 423 8.04 -4.84 -5.21
C ASN A 423 6.65 -4.20 -5.10
N ASP A 424 6.15 -3.98 -3.88
CA ASP A 424 4.86 -3.32 -3.64
C ASP A 424 5.02 -1.86 -3.16
N THR A 425 4.00 -1.03 -3.38
CA THR A 425 3.92 0.31 -2.79
C THR A 425 4.03 0.25 -1.26
N ILE A 426 4.47 1.33 -0.61
CA ILE A 426 4.70 1.32 0.85
C ILE A 426 3.42 0.96 1.61
N ALA A 427 2.29 1.50 1.16
CA ALA A 427 0.98 1.23 1.78
C ALA A 427 0.60 -0.26 1.70
N MET A 428 0.81 -0.91 0.55
CA MET A 428 0.51 -2.33 0.37
C MET A 428 1.46 -3.22 1.19
N TYR A 429 2.75 -2.87 1.24
CA TYR A 429 3.69 -3.55 2.11
C TYR A 429 3.28 -3.47 3.60
N PHE A 430 2.82 -2.30 4.05
CA PHE A 430 2.31 -2.13 5.42
C PHE A 430 1.04 -2.93 5.68
N ALA A 431 0.10 -2.95 4.73
CA ALA A 431 -1.11 -3.78 4.84
C ALA A 431 -0.73 -5.27 4.97
N LEU A 432 0.20 -5.76 4.14
CA LEU A 432 0.62 -7.15 4.13
C LEU A 432 1.31 -7.56 5.44
N THR A 433 2.37 -6.84 5.83
CA THR A 433 3.13 -7.13 7.06
C THR A 433 2.30 -6.91 8.31
N GLY A 434 1.40 -5.92 8.30
CA GLY A 434 0.44 -5.67 9.37
C GLY A 434 -0.58 -6.79 9.52
N THR A 435 -1.02 -7.42 8.42
CA THR A 435 -2.02 -8.50 8.43
C THR A 435 -1.60 -9.68 9.32
N ILE A 436 -0.29 -9.97 9.38
CA ILE A 436 0.31 -11.04 10.21
C ILE A 436 -0.16 -10.97 11.68
N TRP A 437 -0.20 -9.76 12.23
CA TRP A 437 -0.66 -9.52 13.60
C TRP A 437 -2.09 -8.97 13.63
N LEU A 438 -2.32 -7.85 12.96
CA LEU A 438 -3.54 -7.06 13.06
C LEU A 438 -4.78 -7.80 12.55
N GLY A 439 -4.62 -8.70 11.58
CA GLY A 439 -5.71 -9.54 11.08
C GLY A 439 -6.37 -10.32 12.21
N GLY A 440 -5.57 -11.04 13.01
CA GLY A 440 -6.07 -11.85 14.13
C GLY A 440 -6.20 -11.09 15.45
N ALA A 441 -5.38 -10.06 15.68
CA ALA A 441 -5.37 -9.29 16.92
C ALA A 441 -6.73 -8.63 17.23
N GLY A 442 -7.41 -8.10 16.21
CA GLY A 442 -8.73 -7.51 16.39
C GLY A 442 -9.77 -8.52 16.89
N ALA A 443 -9.77 -9.73 16.34
CA ALA A 443 -10.66 -10.81 16.77
C ALA A 443 -10.46 -11.16 18.26
N VAL A 444 -9.21 -11.22 18.72
CA VAL A 444 -8.91 -11.60 20.11
C VAL A 444 -9.12 -10.47 21.10
N ILE A 445 -8.92 -9.21 20.70
CA ILE A 445 -9.20 -8.05 21.57
C ILE A 445 -10.72 -7.85 21.70
N VAL A 446 -11.43 -7.78 20.56
CA VAL A 446 -12.89 -7.62 20.55
C VAL A 446 -13.55 -8.83 21.20
N GLY A 447 -13.16 -10.05 20.81
CA GLY A 447 -13.66 -11.27 21.42
C GLY A 447 -13.34 -11.37 22.92
N GLY A 448 -12.16 -10.92 23.34
CA GLY A 448 -11.72 -10.94 24.73
C GLY A 448 -12.53 -10.00 25.64
N LEU A 449 -12.79 -8.78 25.17
CA LEU A 449 -13.45 -7.72 25.95
C LEU A 449 -14.99 -7.70 25.81
N TYR A 450 -15.53 -8.37 24.78
CA TYR A 450 -16.97 -8.30 24.48
C TYR A 450 -17.72 -9.61 24.59
N THR A 451 -17.05 -10.76 24.68
CA THR A 451 -17.73 -12.05 24.71
C THR A 451 -17.35 -12.91 25.90
N ARG A 452 -18.37 -13.55 26.50
CA ARG A 452 -18.21 -14.54 27.57
C ARG A 452 -17.87 -15.93 27.06
N TRP A 453 -18.07 -16.18 25.77
CA TRP A 453 -17.88 -17.48 25.12
C TRP A 453 -16.52 -17.63 24.44
N GLY A 454 -15.77 -16.55 24.26
CA GLY A 454 -14.43 -16.59 23.66
C GLY A 454 -13.46 -17.50 24.42
N THR A 455 -12.77 -18.40 23.72
CA THR A 455 -11.81 -19.35 24.31
C THR A 455 -10.39 -19.09 23.83
N THR A 456 -9.40 -19.60 24.56
CA THR A 456 -7.99 -19.55 24.14
C THR A 456 -7.75 -20.29 22.83
N ALA A 457 -8.44 -21.40 22.58
CA ALA A 457 -8.32 -22.14 21.32
C ALA A 457 -8.83 -21.30 20.13
N GLY A 458 -9.97 -20.60 20.30
CA GLY A 458 -10.45 -19.66 19.29
C GLY A 458 -9.49 -18.49 19.06
N ALA A 459 -8.84 -18.01 20.13
CA ALA A 459 -7.83 -16.97 20.04
C ALA A 459 -6.59 -17.40 19.24
N TYR A 460 -6.07 -18.61 19.47
CA TYR A 460 -4.99 -19.18 18.65
C TYR A 460 -5.42 -19.35 17.18
N ALA A 461 -6.61 -19.90 16.94
CA ALA A 461 -7.12 -20.12 15.58
C ALA A 461 -7.21 -18.80 14.78
N ALA A 462 -7.63 -17.71 15.43
CA ALA A 462 -7.69 -16.40 14.80
C ALA A 462 -6.31 -15.88 14.39
N VAL A 463 -5.33 -15.92 15.31
CA VAL A 463 -3.99 -15.40 15.02
C VAL A 463 -3.25 -16.28 14.00
N PHE A 464 -3.34 -17.61 14.09
CA PHE A 464 -2.79 -18.50 13.07
C PHE A 464 -3.46 -18.32 11.71
N GLY A 465 -4.78 -18.15 11.68
CA GLY A 465 -5.51 -17.86 10.44
C GLY A 465 -5.01 -16.59 9.75
N ALA A 466 -4.73 -15.53 10.52
CA ALA A 466 -4.16 -14.29 10.00
C ALA A 466 -2.77 -14.52 9.37
N ILE A 467 -1.89 -15.28 10.05
CA ILE A 467 -0.55 -15.61 9.55
C ILE A 467 -0.65 -16.40 8.24
N ILE A 468 -1.50 -17.42 8.17
CA ILE A 468 -1.70 -18.23 6.96
C ILE A 468 -2.17 -17.35 5.81
N ILE A 469 -3.17 -16.49 6.04
CA ILE A 469 -3.68 -15.58 5.01
C ILE A 469 -2.58 -14.63 4.52
N ALA A 470 -1.82 -14.01 5.42
CA ALA A 470 -0.72 -13.12 5.04
C ALA A 470 0.37 -13.83 4.22
N VAL A 471 0.78 -15.04 4.62
CA VAL A 471 1.77 -15.84 3.89
C VAL A 471 1.24 -16.26 2.52
N THR A 472 -0.03 -16.68 2.43
CA THR A 472 -0.67 -17.02 1.16
C THR A 472 -0.69 -15.82 0.22
N ILE A 473 -1.11 -14.64 0.70
CA ILE A 473 -1.12 -13.42 -0.12
C ILE A 473 0.30 -13.09 -0.60
N PHE A 474 1.28 -13.07 0.29
CA PHE A 474 2.68 -12.79 -0.08
C PHE A 474 3.21 -13.79 -1.11
N THR A 475 2.90 -15.08 -0.94
CA THR A 475 3.35 -16.14 -1.86
C THR A 475 2.68 -16.00 -3.22
N CYS A 476 1.37 -15.75 -3.25
CA CYS A 476 0.63 -15.46 -4.48
C CYS A 476 1.21 -14.22 -5.16
N GLN A 477 1.38 -13.10 -4.46
CA GLN A 477 1.95 -11.86 -5.03
C GLN A 477 3.36 -12.02 -5.57
N ARG A 478 4.15 -12.98 -5.07
CA ARG A 478 5.54 -13.18 -5.50
C ARG A 478 5.71 -14.23 -6.59
N ILE A 479 4.92 -15.29 -6.58
CA ILE A 479 4.99 -16.38 -7.59
C ILE A 479 4.17 -16.03 -8.83
N TRP A 480 3.07 -15.30 -8.66
CA TRP A 480 2.15 -14.99 -9.76
C TRP A 480 2.75 -14.10 -10.84
N PRO A 481 3.56 -13.06 -10.54
CA PRO A 481 4.23 -12.27 -11.57
C PRO A 481 5.21 -13.11 -12.38
N ASP A 482 5.91 -14.09 -11.80
CA ASP A 482 6.79 -14.96 -12.58
C ASP A 482 5.98 -15.87 -13.51
N LEU A 483 4.79 -16.34 -13.09
CA LEU A 483 3.88 -17.11 -13.94
C LEU A 483 3.27 -16.24 -15.05
N TYR A 484 2.89 -15.00 -14.74
CA TYR A 484 2.28 -14.03 -15.66
C TYR A 484 3.30 -13.44 -16.64
N HIS A 485 4.48 -13.02 -16.17
CA HIS A 485 5.59 -12.51 -16.98
C HIS A 485 6.16 -13.58 -17.90
N THR A 486 6.15 -14.87 -17.54
CA THR A 486 6.59 -15.93 -18.48
C THR A 486 5.66 -16.03 -19.70
N VAL A 487 4.42 -15.58 -19.59
CA VAL A 487 3.43 -15.58 -20.68
C VAL A 487 3.42 -14.24 -21.43
N GLU A 488 3.48 -13.10 -20.73
CA GLU A 488 3.47 -11.77 -21.36
C GLU A 488 4.79 -11.29 -21.95
N LYS A 489 5.94 -11.82 -21.50
CA LYS A 489 7.25 -11.38 -22.00
C LYS A 489 7.30 -11.62 -23.50
N GLY A 490 7.42 -10.56 -24.29
CA GLY A 490 7.45 -10.65 -25.75
C GLY A 490 6.09 -10.60 -26.45
N ARG A 491 4.97 -10.34 -25.77
CA ARG A 491 3.74 -9.92 -26.45
C ARG A 491 3.91 -8.50 -26.95
N VAL A 492 4.01 -8.31 -28.26
CA VAL A 492 4.28 -7.00 -28.89
C VAL A 492 3.01 -6.28 -29.33
N SER A 493 1.92 -7.02 -29.52
CA SER A 493 0.59 -6.43 -29.74
C SER A 493 -0.52 -7.37 -29.28
N TYR A 494 -1.59 -6.77 -28.74
CA TYR A 494 -2.78 -7.49 -28.28
C TYR A 494 -4.03 -6.66 -28.55
N LEU A 495 -4.92 -7.23 -29.36
CA LEU A 495 -6.22 -6.67 -29.66
C LEU A 495 -7.23 -7.20 -28.63
N GLN A 496 -7.28 -6.60 -27.44
CA GLN A 496 -8.31 -6.91 -26.47
C GLN A 496 -9.64 -6.31 -26.94
N LEU A 497 -10.58 -7.17 -27.34
CA LEU A 497 -11.93 -6.77 -27.77
C LEU A 497 -12.98 -6.92 -26.65
N ASP A 498 -12.57 -7.45 -25.50
CA ASP A 498 -13.42 -7.64 -24.33
C ASP A 498 -13.42 -6.44 -23.36
N GLY A 499 -14.61 -6.09 -22.84
CA GLY A 499 -14.78 -5.19 -21.69
C GLY A 499 -14.63 -3.68 -21.93
N ALA A 500 -14.20 -3.27 -23.12
CA ALA A 500 -14.25 -1.89 -23.58
C ALA A 500 -15.62 -1.58 -24.21
N ASN A 501 -16.15 -0.37 -24.02
CA ASN A 501 -17.34 0.04 -24.76
C ASN A 501 -16.97 0.42 -26.21
N GLU A 502 -17.95 0.39 -27.12
CA GLU A 502 -17.76 0.65 -28.55
C GLU A 502 -17.02 1.97 -28.82
N SER A 503 -17.25 3.00 -28.01
CA SER A 503 -16.57 4.30 -28.12
C SER A 503 -15.08 4.24 -27.80
N GLU A 504 -14.66 3.44 -26.83
CA GLU A 504 -13.24 3.25 -26.47
C GLU A 504 -12.51 2.48 -27.57
N LEU A 505 -13.12 1.43 -28.12
CA LEU A 505 -12.56 0.64 -29.22
C LEU A 505 -12.44 1.46 -30.51
N ASN A 506 -13.47 2.24 -30.86
CA ASN A 506 -13.45 3.13 -32.03
C ASN A 506 -12.42 4.28 -31.90
N SER A 507 -11.97 4.62 -30.69
CA SER A 507 -10.89 5.58 -30.50
C SER A 507 -9.49 4.98 -30.62
N LYS A 508 -9.37 3.65 -30.47
CA LYS A 508 -8.11 2.92 -30.40
C LYS A 508 -7.75 2.25 -31.73
N TYR A 509 -8.75 1.85 -32.50
CA TYR A 509 -8.57 1.14 -33.76
C TYR A 509 -9.27 1.88 -34.90
N ASN A 510 -8.63 1.85 -36.07
CA ASN A 510 -9.15 2.46 -37.26
C ASN A 510 -9.98 1.44 -38.05
N LEU A 511 -11.30 1.56 -37.94
CA LEU A 511 -12.25 0.75 -38.70
C LEU A 511 -12.49 1.36 -40.07
N GLU A 512 -12.35 0.55 -41.11
CA GLU A 512 -12.63 0.93 -42.50
C GLU A 512 -13.85 0.18 -43.03
N GLY A 513 -14.68 0.88 -43.82
CA GLY A 513 -15.88 0.30 -44.41
C GLY A 513 -16.96 -0.02 -43.39
N SER A 514 -17.46 -1.25 -43.41
CA SER A 514 -18.57 -1.80 -42.59
C SER A 514 -18.10 -2.64 -41.40
N ALA A 515 -16.82 -2.56 -41.03
CA ALA A 515 -16.31 -3.26 -39.85
C ALA A 515 -16.91 -2.68 -38.57
N GLU A 516 -17.36 -3.54 -37.66
CA GLU A 516 -17.98 -3.10 -36.40
C GLU A 516 -17.61 -4.01 -35.22
N PHE A 517 -17.62 -3.44 -34.01
CA PHE A 517 -17.44 -4.19 -32.77
C PHE A 517 -18.79 -4.62 -32.22
N VAL A 518 -18.96 -5.92 -31.97
CA VAL A 518 -20.23 -6.49 -31.51
C VAL A 518 -20.10 -7.21 -30.17
N GLN A 519 -21.23 -7.35 -29.49
CA GLN A 519 -21.37 -8.15 -28.27
C GLN A 519 -21.79 -9.58 -28.64
N GLY A 520 -21.32 -10.58 -27.90
CA GLY A 520 -21.52 -12.00 -28.21
C GLY A 520 -20.31 -12.68 -28.88
N GLY A 521 -19.11 -12.13 -28.71
CA GLY A 521 -17.86 -12.76 -29.12
C GLY A 521 -17.55 -14.03 -28.33
N ARG A 522 -16.36 -14.62 -28.55
CA ARG A 522 -15.98 -15.86 -27.85
C ARG A 522 -15.91 -15.66 -26.34
N PHE A 523 -15.52 -14.46 -25.90
CA PHE A 523 -15.29 -14.12 -24.50
C PHE A 523 -16.00 -12.86 -23.98
N ASP A 524 -16.63 -12.07 -24.85
CA ASP A 524 -17.72 -11.12 -24.58
C ASP A 524 -17.94 -10.28 -25.85
N GLY A 525 -16.86 -9.67 -26.38
CA GLY A 525 -16.87 -8.84 -27.59
C GLY A 525 -16.15 -9.48 -28.77
N ALA A 526 -16.42 -9.03 -30.00
CA ALA A 526 -15.69 -9.45 -31.20
C ALA A 526 -15.70 -8.36 -32.28
N LEU A 527 -14.79 -8.48 -33.26
CA LEU A 527 -14.81 -7.72 -34.50
C LEU A 527 -15.66 -8.49 -35.52
N GLU A 528 -16.79 -7.93 -35.92
CA GLU A 528 -17.64 -8.48 -36.98
C GLU A 528 -17.34 -7.79 -38.32
N LEU A 529 -17.22 -8.62 -39.36
CA LEU A 529 -16.87 -8.20 -40.72
C LEU A 529 -17.84 -8.84 -41.71
N ASP A 530 -18.39 -8.03 -42.62
CA ASP A 530 -19.37 -8.45 -43.64
C ASP A 530 -18.76 -8.66 -45.04
N GLY A 531 -17.41 -8.71 -45.13
CA GLY A 531 -16.68 -8.78 -46.39
C GLY A 531 -16.52 -7.44 -47.13
N LYS A 532 -16.90 -6.31 -46.53
CA LYS A 532 -16.69 -4.95 -47.11
C LYS A 532 -15.97 -3.98 -46.19
N GLY A 533 -15.67 -4.39 -44.96
CA GLY A 533 -14.87 -3.64 -44.00
C GLY A 533 -13.61 -4.37 -43.57
N TYR A 534 -12.69 -3.65 -42.93
CA TYR A 534 -11.50 -4.21 -42.28
C TYR A 534 -11.02 -3.26 -41.18
N LEU A 535 -10.09 -3.73 -40.34
CA LEU A 535 -9.49 -2.94 -39.27
C LEU A 535 -7.99 -2.77 -39.53
N THR A 536 -7.47 -1.57 -39.33
CA THR A 536 -6.03 -1.27 -39.34
C THR A 536 -5.53 -0.95 -37.93
N VAL A 537 -4.40 -1.54 -37.53
CA VAL A 537 -3.72 -1.28 -36.26
C VAL A 537 -2.60 -0.27 -36.50
N ASP A 538 -2.93 1.02 -36.47
CA ASP A 538 -2.05 2.11 -36.92
C ASP A 538 -0.68 2.15 -36.19
N ASP A 539 -0.63 1.78 -34.91
CA ASP A 539 0.59 1.79 -34.08
C ASP A 539 1.37 0.46 -34.09
N PHE A 540 1.06 -0.47 -35.01
CA PHE A 540 1.73 -1.77 -35.07
C PHE A 540 1.93 -2.27 -36.51
N GLU A 541 3.17 -2.27 -36.98
CA GLU A 541 3.60 -2.68 -38.34
C GLU A 541 3.82 -4.20 -38.48
N GLY A 542 3.47 -4.97 -37.46
CA GLY A 542 3.75 -6.41 -37.40
C GLY A 542 5.23 -6.69 -37.13
N ILE A 543 5.57 -7.98 -37.04
CA ILE A 543 6.97 -8.38 -36.87
C ILE A 543 7.59 -8.51 -38.26
N GLY A 544 8.69 -7.80 -38.50
CA GLY A 544 9.46 -7.86 -39.74
C GLY A 544 10.62 -8.86 -39.67
N GLY A 545 11.38 -8.95 -40.75
CA GLY A 545 12.61 -9.75 -40.83
C GLY A 545 12.40 -11.24 -40.56
N THR A 546 13.46 -11.88 -40.06
CA THR A 546 13.50 -13.30 -39.70
C THR A 546 13.21 -13.57 -38.22
N ASP A 547 12.78 -12.55 -37.47
CA ASP A 547 12.57 -12.62 -36.01
C ASP A 547 11.60 -13.73 -35.60
N ALA A 548 11.78 -14.33 -34.43
CA ALA A 548 10.82 -15.31 -33.94
C ALA A 548 9.46 -14.65 -33.66
N ARG A 549 8.36 -15.39 -33.90
CA ARG A 549 7.03 -14.84 -33.66
C ARG A 549 5.97 -15.89 -33.40
N THR A 550 4.93 -15.48 -32.69
CA THR A 550 3.67 -16.24 -32.58
C THR A 550 2.51 -15.31 -32.87
N VAL A 551 1.60 -15.74 -33.74
CA VAL A 551 0.32 -15.07 -34.00
C VAL A 551 -0.79 -16.00 -33.56
N SER A 552 -1.73 -15.51 -32.76
CA SER A 552 -2.86 -16.28 -32.23
C SER A 552 -4.14 -15.47 -32.31
N TYR A 553 -5.25 -16.11 -32.64
CA TYR A 553 -6.57 -15.48 -32.72
C TYR A 553 -7.70 -16.51 -32.64
N TRP A 554 -8.91 -16.02 -32.35
CA TRP A 554 -10.15 -16.76 -32.48
C TRP A 554 -10.92 -16.31 -33.72
N ILE A 555 -11.52 -17.25 -34.44
CA ILE A 555 -12.39 -16.99 -35.59
C ILE A 555 -13.70 -17.75 -35.48
N ASN A 556 -14.78 -17.13 -35.95
CA ASN A 556 -16.04 -17.77 -36.28
C ASN A 556 -16.39 -17.41 -37.73
N VAL A 557 -16.45 -18.42 -38.61
CA VAL A 557 -16.46 -18.18 -40.05
C VAL A 557 -17.21 -19.27 -40.80
N GLU A 558 -17.92 -18.87 -41.86
CA GLU A 558 -18.65 -19.76 -42.79
C GLU A 558 -18.21 -19.60 -44.26
N LYS A 559 -17.32 -18.65 -44.56
CA LYS A 559 -16.84 -18.34 -45.92
C LYS A 559 -15.33 -18.12 -45.93
N PRO A 560 -14.63 -18.38 -47.05
CA PRO A 560 -13.20 -18.06 -47.12
C PRO A 560 -12.96 -16.55 -47.07
N GLY A 561 -11.78 -16.17 -46.58
CA GLY A 561 -11.37 -14.77 -46.48
C GLY A 561 -10.07 -14.62 -45.72
N THR A 562 -9.47 -13.43 -45.77
CA THR A 562 -8.21 -13.12 -45.10
C THR A 562 -8.45 -12.61 -43.69
N VAL A 563 -8.02 -13.37 -42.69
CA VAL A 563 -8.22 -13.03 -41.28
C VAL A 563 -7.32 -11.87 -40.88
N LEU A 564 -6.02 -11.96 -41.21
CA LEU A 564 -5.05 -10.91 -40.91
C LEU A 564 -3.90 -10.89 -41.90
N SER A 565 -3.29 -9.72 -42.07
CA SER A 565 -2.11 -9.57 -42.90
C SER A 565 -1.21 -8.38 -42.54
N TRP A 566 0.08 -8.48 -42.86
CA TRP A 566 1.04 -7.35 -42.90
C TRP A 566 2.25 -7.67 -43.80
N GLY A 567 3.08 -6.65 -44.06
CA GLY A 567 4.21 -6.71 -44.98
C GLY A 567 3.83 -6.23 -46.39
N ARG A 568 4.52 -6.76 -47.41
CA ARG A 568 4.35 -6.34 -48.81
C ARG A 568 4.45 -7.52 -49.77
N GLU A 569 3.92 -7.37 -50.98
CA GLU A 569 4.05 -8.37 -52.03
C GLU A 569 5.53 -8.66 -52.36
N GLY A 570 5.88 -9.94 -52.45
CA GLY A 570 7.22 -10.43 -52.77
C GLY A 570 7.57 -11.70 -52.01
N ASP A 571 8.52 -12.48 -52.52
CA ASP A 571 8.94 -13.75 -51.92
C ASP A 571 9.50 -13.55 -50.50
N GLY A 572 8.86 -14.18 -49.52
CA GLY A 572 9.17 -14.09 -48.10
C GLY A 572 8.80 -12.75 -47.45
N LYS A 573 8.17 -11.80 -48.18
CA LYS A 573 7.96 -10.40 -47.75
C LYS A 573 6.62 -10.11 -47.09
N GLN A 574 5.73 -11.08 -47.01
CA GLN A 574 4.42 -10.91 -46.40
C GLN A 574 4.18 -11.88 -45.24
N TRP A 575 3.14 -11.61 -44.47
CA TRP A 575 2.54 -12.54 -43.54
C TRP A 575 1.03 -12.42 -43.66
N THR A 576 0.39 -13.41 -44.28
CA THR A 576 -1.06 -13.40 -44.56
C THR A 576 -1.70 -14.68 -44.10
N MET A 577 -2.59 -14.59 -43.09
CA MET A 577 -3.37 -15.74 -42.61
C MET A 577 -4.80 -15.66 -43.13
N SER A 578 -5.24 -16.72 -43.79
CA SER A 578 -6.52 -16.79 -44.49
C SER A 578 -7.22 -18.12 -44.27
N VAL A 579 -8.53 -18.13 -44.42
CA VAL A 579 -9.33 -19.35 -44.57
C VAL A 579 -9.55 -19.55 -46.06
N VAL A 580 -9.10 -20.69 -46.59
CA VAL A 580 -9.21 -21.03 -48.01
C VAL A 580 -10.11 -22.23 -48.23
N ARG A 581 -10.88 -22.19 -49.33
CA ARG A 581 -11.75 -23.28 -49.76
C ARG A 581 -10.92 -24.53 -50.07
N ARG A 582 -11.40 -25.67 -49.59
CA ARG A 582 -10.90 -27.00 -49.93
C ARG A 582 -12.10 -27.91 -50.21
N VAL A 583 -12.00 -28.72 -51.25
CA VAL A 583 -13.01 -29.74 -51.54
C VAL A 583 -12.60 -31.01 -50.82
N ALA A 584 -13.42 -31.47 -49.88
CA ALA A 584 -13.28 -32.75 -49.21
C ALA A 584 -14.32 -33.75 -49.75
N THR A 585 -14.02 -35.04 -49.71
CA THR A 585 -15.00 -36.08 -50.05
C THR A 585 -15.40 -36.82 -48.80
N GLU A 586 -16.64 -36.63 -48.35
CA GLU A 586 -17.21 -37.31 -47.19
C GLU A 586 -18.40 -38.16 -47.63
N ALA A 587 -18.40 -39.44 -47.27
CA ALA A 587 -19.42 -40.42 -47.67
C ALA A 587 -19.77 -40.42 -49.18
N GLY A 588 -18.79 -40.13 -50.04
CA GLY A 588 -18.96 -40.12 -51.50
C GLY A 588 -19.59 -38.85 -52.08
N LYS A 589 -19.74 -37.78 -51.28
CA LYS A 589 -20.17 -36.45 -51.75
C LYS A 589 -19.03 -35.45 -51.59
N GLU A 590 -18.88 -34.56 -52.57
CA GLU A 590 -18.01 -33.39 -52.44
C GLU A 590 -18.66 -32.41 -51.46
N ILE A 591 -17.93 -32.11 -50.39
CA ILE A 591 -18.30 -31.11 -49.38
C ILE A 591 -17.25 -30.02 -49.44
N GLU A 592 -17.71 -28.78 -49.46
CA GLU A 592 -16.85 -27.62 -49.39
C GLU A 592 -16.45 -27.40 -47.92
N THR A 593 -15.15 -27.45 -47.64
CA THR A 593 -14.57 -27.15 -46.33
C THR A 593 -13.67 -25.92 -46.44
N GLY A 594 -13.35 -25.30 -45.31
CA GLY A 594 -12.41 -24.19 -45.24
C GLY A 594 -11.27 -24.54 -44.29
N VAL A 595 -10.03 -24.40 -44.74
CA VAL A 595 -8.84 -24.69 -43.94
C VAL A 595 -8.01 -23.43 -43.78
N VAL A 596 -7.31 -23.31 -42.65
CA VAL A 596 -6.38 -22.20 -42.41
C VAL A 596 -5.14 -22.35 -43.29
N ARG A 597 -4.78 -21.27 -43.98
CA ARG A 597 -3.55 -21.11 -44.75
C ARG A 597 -2.78 -19.89 -44.25
N LEU A 598 -1.48 -20.07 -44.08
CA LEU A 598 -0.52 -18.98 -43.92
C LEU A 598 0.31 -18.85 -45.20
N ASP A 599 0.45 -17.63 -45.69
CA ASP A 599 1.19 -17.25 -46.88
C ASP A 599 2.26 -16.21 -46.52
N VAL A 600 3.52 -16.49 -46.84
CA VAL A 600 4.64 -15.58 -46.59
C VAL A 600 5.13 -14.84 -47.84
N GLY A 601 4.47 -15.08 -48.98
CA GLY A 601 4.83 -14.59 -50.31
C GLY A 601 5.76 -15.57 -50.97
N GLY A 602 5.36 -16.15 -52.11
CA GLY A 602 6.15 -17.17 -52.81
C GLY A 602 6.19 -18.56 -52.13
N ALA A 603 5.60 -18.71 -50.94
CA ALA A 603 5.49 -19.96 -50.20
C ALA A 603 4.28 -19.97 -49.24
N THR A 604 3.67 -21.14 -49.02
CA THR A 604 2.45 -21.29 -48.22
C THR A 604 2.45 -22.55 -47.36
N VAL A 605 1.79 -22.46 -46.19
CA VAL A 605 1.50 -23.58 -45.28
C VAL A 605 0.00 -23.69 -45.09
N THR A 606 -0.58 -24.86 -45.36
CA THR A 606 -2.04 -25.08 -45.25
C THR A 606 -2.35 -26.23 -44.30
N GLY A 607 -3.24 -25.99 -43.33
CA GLY A 607 -3.73 -26.97 -42.37
C GLY A 607 -4.69 -28.01 -42.97
N ASN A 608 -5.28 -28.84 -42.10
CA ASN A 608 -6.20 -29.91 -42.49
C ASN A 608 -7.57 -29.81 -41.84
N LEU A 609 -7.69 -29.14 -40.68
CA LEU A 609 -8.95 -29.00 -39.96
C LEU A 609 -9.91 -28.05 -40.69
N ASN A 610 -11.16 -28.50 -40.87
CA ASN A 610 -12.22 -27.62 -41.31
C ASN A 610 -12.55 -26.61 -40.20
N VAL A 611 -12.43 -25.32 -40.49
CA VAL A 611 -12.81 -24.21 -39.59
C VAL A 611 -13.98 -23.41 -40.12
N MET A 612 -14.54 -23.81 -41.27
CA MET A 612 -15.65 -23.15 -41.95
C MET A 612 -16.97 -23.87 -41.63
N ASP A 613 -17.34 -23.88 -40.37
CA ASP A 613 -18.52 -24.57 -39.84
C ASP A 613 -19.39 -23.68 -38.93
N GLY A 614 -19.09 -22.39 -38.83
CA GLY A 614 -19.78 -21.44 -37.97
C GLY A 614 -19.53 -21.62 -36.47
N ALA A 615 -18.57 -22.49 -36.08
CA ALA A 615 -18.10 -22.61 -34.70
C ALA A 615 -16.88 -21.70 -34.45
N TRP A 616 -16.59 -21.47 -33.17
CA TRP A 616 -15.39 -20.75 -32.76
C TRP A 616 -14.18 -21.69 -32.78
N HIS A 617 -13.15 -21.30 -33.52
CA HIS A 617 -11.86 -22.01 -33.59
C HIS A 617 -10.72 -21.09 -33.13
N HIS A 618 -9.81 -21.65 -32.35
CA HIS A 618 -8.57 -20.98 -31.98
C HIS A 618 -7.46 -21.38 -32.94
N VAL A 619 -6.76 -20.39 -33.51
CA VAL A 619 -5.68 -20.60 -34.48
C VAL A 619 -4.41 -19.97 -33.94
N ALA A 620 -3.27 -20.67 -34.08
CA ALA A 620 -1.96 -20.10 -33.79
C ALA A 620 -0.91 -20.51 -34.83
N ALA A 621 -0.08 -19.56 -35.27
CA ALA A 621 1.09 -19.79 -36.12
C ALA A 621 2.37 -19.38 -35.38
N VAL A 622 3.39 -20.24 -35.40
CA VAL A 622 4.63 -20.07 -34.62
C VAL A 622 5.85 -20.20 -35.53
N VAL A 623 6.79 -19.26 -35.39
CA VAL A 623 8.16 -19.32 -35.91
C VAL A 623 9.12 -19.27 -34.73
N ASP A 624 9.98 -20.29 -34.62
CA ASP A 624 10.96 -20.45 -33.54
C ASP A 624 12.37 -20.24 -34.08
N GLU A 625 13.09 -19.24 -33.54
CA GLU A 625 14.48 -18.92 -33.89
C GLU A 625 15.46 -20.10 -33.73
N ASN A 626 15.12 -21.08 -32.89
CA ASN A 626 15.99 -22.23 -32.62
C ASN A 626 15.84 -23.37 -33.64
N ARG A 627 14.80 -23.32 -34.49
CA ARG A 627 14.50 -24.38 -35.47
C ARG A 627 14.89 -24.02 -36.90
N GLY A 628 14.78 -22.74 -37.25
CA GLY A 628 15.18 -22.19 -38.54
C GLY A 628 14.32 -20.98 -38.92
N THR A 629 14.61 -20.37 -40.07
CA THR A 629 13.92 -19.16 -40.55
C THR A 629 13.23 -19.41 -41.89
N THR A 630 12.89 -20.66 -42.21
CA THR A 630 12.24 -21.04 -43.46
C THR A 630 10.78 -21.43 -43.25
N VAL A 631 10.03 -21.56 -44.34
CA VAL A 631 8.62 -21.97 -44.28
C VAL A 631 8.44 -23.39 -43.73
N ASP A 632 9.43 -24.28 -43.90
CA ASP A 632 9.42 -25.62 -43.31
C ASP A 632 9.49 -25.61 -41.77
N ASP A 633 9.98 -24.52 -41.18
CA ASP A 633 10.11 -24.38 -39.72
C ASP A 633 8.82 -23.86 -39.06
N LEU A 634 7.83 -23.49 -39.86
CA LEU A 634 6.61 -22.87 -39.39
C LEU A 634 5.61 -23.89 -38.84
N GLU A 635 5.13 -23.64 -37.62
CA GLU A 635 4.09 -24.45 -37.00
C GLU A 635 2.73 -23.78 -37.10
N LEU A 636 1.72 -24.57 -37.44
CA LEU A 636 0.32 -24.16 -37.43
C LEU A 636 -0.47 -25.04 -36.45
N TRP A 637 -1.21 -24.41 -35.56
CA TRP A 637 -1.99 -25.03 -34.52
C TRP A 637 -3.44 -24.57 -34.63
N ILE A 638 -4.39 -25.50 -34.51
CA ILE A 638 -5.82 -25.18 -34.46
C ILE A 638 -6.45 -25.97 -33.32
N ASP A 639 -7.21 -25.29 -32.46
CA ASP A 639 -7.85 -25.82 -31.25
C ASP A 639 -6.90 -26.63 -30.35
N GLY A 640 -5.67 -26.12 -30.19
CA GLY A 640 -4.62 -26.75 -29.38
C GLY A 640 -3.97 -27.99 -30.01
N LYS A 641 -4.30 -28.30 -31.28
CA LYS A 641 -3.74 -29.44 -32.01
C LYS A 641 -2.82 -28.97 -33.13
N PHE A 642 -1.61 -29.53 -33.16
CA PHE A 642 -0.67 -29.32 -34.26
C PHE A 642 -1.30 -29.80 -35.56
N GLN A 643 -1.25 -28.97 -36.60
CA GLN A 643 -1.78 -29.32 -37.90
C GLN A 643 -0.71 -30.05 -38.72
N GLU A 644 -0.94 -31.35 -38.99
CA GLU A 644 -0.20 -32.01 -40.06
C GLU A 644 -0.41 -31.21 -41.36
N ARG A 645 0.70 -30.81 -42.00
CA ARG A 645 0.69 -29.82 -43.08
C ARG A 645 0.25 -30.50 -44.37
N SER A 646 -0.88 -30.06 -44.93
CA SER A 646 -1.50 -30.68 -46.10
C SER A 646 -0.75 -30.42 -47.41
N LYS A 647 -0.07 -29.27 -47.47
CA LYS A 647 0.80 -28.83 -48.55
C LYS A 647 1.76 -27.77 -48.01
N ILE A 648 3.04 -27.89 -48.36
CA ILE A 648 4.04 -26.82 -48.22
C ILE A 648 4.55 -26.53 -49.61
N GLU A 649 4.31 -25.31 -50.09
CA GLU A 649 4.88 -24.83 -51.35
C GLU A 649 6.17 -24.08 -51.04
N ASN A 650 7.26 -24.45 -51.70
CA ASN A 650 8.57 -23.79 -51.57
C ASN A 650 9.07 -23.74 -50.11
N ALA A 651 9.16 -24.92 -49.48
CA ALA A 651 9.46 -25.09 -48.05
C ALA A 651 10.78 -24.44 -47.59
N GLU A 652 11.79 -24.38 -48.48
CA GLU A 652 13.10 -23.79 -48.19
C GLU A 652 13.11 -22.25 -48.29
N LEU A 653 12.01 -21.61 -48.69
CA LEU A 653 11.96 -20.15 -48.79
C LEU A 653 12.14 -19.52 -47.40
N ALA A 654 13.01 -18.52 -47.31
CA ALA A 654 13.23 -17.77 -46.07
C ALA A 654 12.06 -16.84 -45.76
N ILE A 655 11.67 -16.79 -44.48
CA ILE A 655 10.71 -15.84 -43.93
C ILE A 655 11.49 -14.55 -43.62
N ASP A 656 11.27 -13.49 -44.40
CA ASP A 656 11.93 -12.19 -44.25
C ASP A 656 10.91 -11.06 -44.46
N THR A 657 9.85 -11.10 -43.65
CA THR A 657 8.64 -10.28 -43.79
C THR A 657 9.00 -8.79 -43.74
N ALA A 658 8.40 -7.97 -44.61
CA ALA A 658 8.60 -6.53 -44.51
C ALA A 658 7.88 -5.98 -43.27
N GLY A 659 8.57 -5.15 -42.47
CA GLY A 659 8.03 -4.52 -41.26
C GLY A 659 7.81 -3.03 -41.46
N ASP A 660 7.15 -2.65 -42.57
CA ASP A 660 6.94 -1.26 -43.00
C ASP A 660 5.45 -0.94 -43.26
N THR A 661 4.54 -1.86 -42.94
CA THR A 661 3.09 -1.69 -43.15
C THR A 661 2.29 -2.09 -41.90
N PRO A 662 1.28 -1.30 -41.49
CA PRO A 662 0.40 -1.64 -40.38
C PRO A 662 -0.27 -3.00 -40.53
N VAL A 663 -0.46 -3.72 -39.42
CA VAL A 663 -1.26 -4.95 -39.39
C VAL A 663 -2.71 -4.62 -39.73
N ARG A 664 -3.29 -5.42 -40.62
CA ARG A 664 -4.70 -5.36 -41.01
C ARG A 664 -5.42 -6.62 -40.59
N LEU A 665 -6.67 -6.47 -40.14
CA LEU A 665 -7.59 -7.58 -39.87
C LEU A 665 -8.76 -7.52 -40.84
N GLY A 666 -9.10 -8.65 -41.44
CA GLY A 666 -10.22 -8.77 -42.35
C GLY A 666 -9.92 -8.52 -43.83
N THR A 667 -8.66 -8.25 -44.18
CA THR A 667 -8.25 -8.03 -45.57
C THR A 667 -6.79 -8.43 -45.83
N GLY A 668 -6.48 -8.71 -47.10
CA GLY A 668 -5.13 -8.95 -47.58
C GLY A 668 -4.29 -7.67 -47.73
N ILE A 669 -3.01 -7.84 -48.01
CA ILE A 669 -2.05 -6.75 -48.20
C ILE A 669 -2.42 -5.90 -49.42
N ASP A 670 -2.94 -6.55 -50.46
CA ASP A 670 -3.48 -5.98 -51.69
C ASP A 670 -4.89 -5.38 -51.52
N GLY A 671 -5.47 -5.45 -50.32
CA GLY A 671 -6.84 -5.03 -50.04
C GLY A 671 -7.91 -5.95 -50.64
N GLN A 672 -7.52 -7.13 -51.14
CA GLN A 672 -8.42 -8.14 -51.70
C GLN A 672 -8.72 -9.24 -50.67
N ALA A 673 -9.60 -10.18 -51.04
CA ALA A 673 -9.97 -11.34 -50.23
C ALA A 673 -10.53 -10.97 -48.84
N ALA A 674 -11.54 -10.10 -48.83
CA ALA A 674 -12.20 -9.62 -47.63
C ALA A 674 -12.81 -10.77 -46.80
N PHE A 675 -12.71 -10.65 -45.48
CA PHE A 675 -13.22 -11.62 -44.52
C PHE A 675 -14.69 -11.36 -44.18
N GLU A 676 -15.47 -12.43 -44.10
CA GLU A 676 -16.86 -12.40 -43.64
C GLU A 676 -17.00 -13.36 -42.46
N GLY A 677 -17.23 -12.82 -41.26
CA GLY A 677 -17.26 -13.57 -40.01
C GLY A 677 -16.85 -12.71 -38.81
N MET A 678 -16.59 -13.38 -37.68
CA MET A 678 -16.13 -12.72 -36.46
C MET A 678 -14.68 -13.10 -36.14
N ILE A 679 -13.90 -12.12 -35.70
CA ILE A 679 -12.52 -12.28 -35.21
C ILE A 679 -12.48 -11.81 -33.76
N ASP A 680 -11.81 -12.58 -32.90
CA ASP A 680 -11.66 -12.24 -31.49
C ASP A 680 -10.21 -12.54 -31.01
N GLU A 681 -9.77 -11.83 -29.97
CA GLU A 681 -8.55 -12.11 -29.21
C GLU A 681 -7.24 -12.21 -30.02
N VAL A 682 -7.04 -11.30 -30.99
CA VAL A 682 -5.82 -11.32 -31.82
C VAL A 682 -4.60 -10.90 -31.00
N SER A 683 -3.62 -11.79 -30.93
CA SER A 683 -2.37 -11.62 -30.18
C SER A 683 -1.15 -11.86 -31.06
N VAL A 684 -0.15 -10.98 -30.99
CA VAL A 684 1.13 -11.13 -31.68
C VAL A 684 2.28 -11.04 -30.68
N TYR A 685 3.16 -12.04 -30.71
CA TYR A 685 4.32 -12.19 -29.85
C TYR A 685 5.60 -12.18 -30.70
N ASN A 686 6.66 -11.50 -30.26
CA ASN A 686 7.99 -11.49 -30.88
C ASN A 686 8.92 -12.61 -30.37
N ARG A 687 8.31 -13.75 -30.07
CA ARG A 687 8.99 -14.96 -29.62
C ARG A 687 8.12 -16.19 -29.95
N PRO A 688 8.66 -17.41 -29.88
CA PRO A 688 7.82 -18.59 -29.88
C PRO A 688 7.06 -18.70 -28.55
N VAL A 689 5.76 -18.97 -28.62
CA VAL A 689 4.92 -19.32 -27.47
C VAL A 689 4.55 -20.79 -27.60
N THR A 690 5.42 -21.66 -27.08
CA THR A 690 5.19 -23.10 -27.00
C THR A 690 5.56 -23.57 -25.59
N ARG A 691 4.65 -24.29 -24.91
CA ARG A 691 5.01 -24.92 -23.63
C ARG A 691 6.11 -25.97 -23.90
N LYS A 692 7.18 -25.94 -23.10
CA LYS A 692 8.19 -27.02 -23.06
C LYS A 692 7.49 -28.38 -22.91
N LEU A 693 7.76 -29.31 -23.82
CA LEU A 693 7.58 -30.73 -23.54
C LEU A 693 8.40 -31.08 -22.29
N PRO A 694 7.85 -31.80 -21.30
CA PRO A 694 8.68 -32.46 -20.30
C PRO A 694 9.51 -33.52 -21.02
N ASP A 695 10.82 -33.56 -20.76
CA ASP A 695 11.71 -34.62 -21.24
C ASP A 695 11.14 -35.99 -20.85
N SER A 696 10.45 -36.67 -21.77
CA SER A 696 10.23 -38.12 -21.71
C SER A 696 9.74 -38.65 -23.05
N ASP A 697 10.44 -39.68 -23.55
CA ASP A 697 10.13 -40.47 -24.74
C ASP A 697 8.79 -41.26 -24.66
N LYS A 698 7.78 -40.82 -23.88
CA LYS A 698 6.54 -41.57 -23.63
C LYS A 698 5.31 -40.71 -23.32
N ALA A 699 5.03 -39.65 -24.07
CA ALA A 699 3.71 -39.00 -24.00
C ALA A 699 2.71 -39.73 -24.93
N GLU A 700 1.61 -40.23 -24.38
CA GLU A 700 0.49 -40.81 -25.14
C GLU A 700 -0.27 -39.71 -25.93
N PRO A 701 -0.97 -40.05 -27.02
CA PRO A 701 -1.49 -39.07 -27.99
C PRO A 701 -2.67 -38.19 -27.51
N GLU A 702 -3.11 -38.30 -26.26
CA GLU A 702 -4.34 -37.65 -25.77
C GLU A 702 -4.13 -36.45 -24.83
N GLU A 703 -2.89 -36.07 -24.48
CA GLU A 703 -2.66 -34.81 -23.75
C GLU A 703 -2.70 -33.61 -24.70
N SER A 704 -3.90 -33.07 -24.91
CA SER A 704 -4.12 -31.81 -25.64
C SER A 704 -3.30 -30.67 -25.01
N LEU A 705 -2.47 -30.02 -25.83
CA LEU A 705 -1.85 -28.74 -25.53
C LEU A 705 -2.96 -27.69 -25.39
N HIS A 706 -3.44 -27.47 -24.17
CA HIS A 706 -4.20 -26.25 -23.85
C HIS A 706 -3.22 -25.08 -23.97
N PHE A 707 -3.39 -24.23 -24.98
CA PHE A 707 -2.70 -22.95 -25.04
C PHE A 707 -2.94 -22.21 -23.72
N GLU A 708 -1.88 -21.67 -23.12
CA GLU A 708 -1.91 -21.00 -21.81
C GLU A 708 -3.03 -19.94 -21.68
N MET A 709 -3.52 -19.39 -22.79
CA MET A 709 -4.58 -18.38 -22.82
C MET A 709 -5.94 -18.82 -22.25
N ASP A 710 -6.41 -20.05 -22.47
CA ASP A 710 -7.73 -20.48 -21.94
C ASP A 710 -7.70 -20.70 -20.42
N ILE A 711 -6.55 -21.15 -19.90
CA ILE A 711 -6.27 -21.27 -18.47
C ILE A 711 -6.16 -19.87 -17.85
N LEU A 712 -5.55 -18.91 -18.57
CA LEU A 712 -5.39 -17.52 -18.14
C LEU A 712 -6.67 -16.69 -18.19
N LYS A 713 -7.63 -16.92 -19.10
CA LYS A 713 -8.95 -16.25 -18.97
C LYS A 713 -9.74 -16.74 -17.76
N GLY A 714 -9.51 -17.98 -17.32
CA GLY A 714 -9.96 -18.48 -16.02
C GLY A 714 -9.15 -17.96 -14.81
N LEU A 715 -7.95 -17.41 -15.05
CA LEU A 715 -6.96 -17.01 -14.05
C LEU A 715 -6.48 -15.56 -14.22
N GLU A 716 -7.21 -14.68 -14.94
CA GLU A 716 -7.00 -13.23 -14.94
C GLU A 716 -7.39 -12.70 -13.56
N PHE A 717 -6.53 -12.94 -12.58
CA PHE A 717 -6.73 -12.55 -11.19
C PHE A 717 -6.20 -11.13 -10.96
N GLN A 718 -6.74 -10.17 -11.70
CA GLN A 718 -7.38 -9.04 -11.06
C GLN A 718 -8.89 -9.26 -10.83
N LYS A 719 -9.49 -10.36 -11.30
CA LYS A 719 -10.94 -10.54 -11.34
C LYS A 719 -11.39 -12.01 -11.26
N VAL A 720 -11.23 -12.71 -10.13
CA VAL A 720 -12.05 -13.93 -9.94
C VAL A 720 -13.31 -13.64 -9.19
N SER A 721 -14.39 -13.88 -9.92
CA SER A 721 -15.75 -13.96 -9.43
C SER A 721 -15.91 -15.23 -8.60
N PHE A 722 -16.11 -15.09 -7.29
CA PHE A 722 -16.80 -16.12 -6.51
C PHE A 722 -18.26 -15.68 -6.38
N ALA A 723 -19.19 -16.42 -6.99
CA ALA A 723 -20.63 -16.09 -6.99
C ALA A 723 -20.98 -14.67 -7.52
N GLY A 724 -20.25 -14.18 -8.54
CA GLY A 724 -20.48 -12.86 -9.13
C GLY A 724 -19.74 -11.71 -8.43
N MET A 725 -19.00 -11.96 -7.34
CA MET A 725 -18.16 -10.94 -6.67
C MET A 725 -16.70 -11.03 -7.16
N LYS A 726 -16.25 -10.01 -7.90
CA LYS A 726 -14.85 -9.83 -8.33
C LYS A 726 -13.94 -9.71 -7.10
N LEU A 727 -13.13 -10.73 -6.82
CA LEU A 727 -12.15 -10.79 -5.73
C LEU A 727 -10.83 -10.18 -6.22
N THR A 728 -10.45 -9.03 -5.66
CA THR A 728 -9.20 -8.33 -5.96
C THR A 728 -8.13 -8.78 -4.96
N VAL A 729 -6.98 -9.26 -5.46
CA VAL A 729 -5.91 -9.87 -4.63
C VAL A 729 -4.77 -8.87 -4.41
N ASN A 730 -5.08 -7.70 -3.86
CA ASN A 730 -4.04 -6.79 -3.33
C ASN A 730 -3.97 -6.89 -1.80
N SER A 731 -2.87 -6.42 -1.20
CA SER A 731 -2.61 -6.58 0.22
C SER A 731 -3.67 -5.92 1.11
N GLN A 732 -4.35 -4.88 0.62
CA GLN A 732 -5.43 -4.22 1.34
C GLN A 732 -6.70 -5.09 1.43
N TRP A 733 -7.11 -5.69 0.31
CA TRP A 733 -8.19 -6.69 0.32
C TRP A 733 -7.82 -7.92 1.14
N GLY A 734 -6.54 -8.30 1.10
CA GLY A 734 -5.97 -9.31 1.98
C GLY A 734 -6.23 -9.07 3.47
N MET A 735 -6.04 -7.83 3.94
CA MET A 735 -6.37 -7.45 5.32
C MET A 735 -7.88 -7.62 5.59
N LEU A 736 -8.76 -7.22 4.67
CA LEU A 736 -10.20 -7.42 4.84
C LEU A 736 -10.56 -8.91 4.95
N TYR A 737 -9.99 -9.75 4.09
CA TYR A 737 -10.20 -11.21 4.15
C TYR A 737 -9.70 -11.77 5.48
N ALA A 738 -8.53 -11.34 5.95
CA ALA A 738 -8.02 -11.73 7.26
C ALA A 738 -8.96 -11.32 8.40
N MET A 739 -9.49 -10.09 8.40
CA MET A 739 -10.44 -9.64 9.42
C MET A 739 -11.69 -10.52 9.46
N VAL A 740 -12.32 -10.76 8.31
CA VAL A 740 -13.55 -11.55 8.22
C VAL A 740 -13.28 -13.03 8.58
N SER A 741 -12.28 -13.64 7.97
CA SER A 741 -11.95 -15.05 8.20
C SER A 741 -11.54 -15.31 9.65
N THR A 742 -10.76 -14.42 10.27
CA THR A 742 -10.32 -14.61 11.65
C THR A 742 -11.43 -14.33 12.66
N ALA A 743 -12.38 -13.43 12.36
CA ALA A 743 -13.61 -13.27 13.14
C ALA A 743 -14.43 -14.57 13.16
N ILE A 744 -14.59 -15.20 11.99
CA ILE A 744 -15.30 -16.47 11.83
C ILE A 744 -14.55 -17.59 12.57
N LEU A 745 -13.24 -17.73 12.35
CA LEU A 745 -12.41 -18.74 13.02
C LEU A 745 -12.46 -18.59 14.55
N TYR A 746 -12.30 -17.37 15.06
CA TYR A 746 -12.41 -17.09 16.49
C TYR A 746 -13.76 -17.54 17.04
N THR A 747 -14.85 -17.22 16.34
CA THR A 747 -16.22 -17.51 16.75
C THR A 747 -16.50 -19.01 16.72
N VAL A 748 -16.28 -19.67 15.59
CA VAL A 748 -16.56 -21.10 15.40
C VAL A 748 -15.74 -21.94 16.37
N VAL A 749 -14.42 -21.73 16.42
CA VAL A 749 -13.55 -22.52 17.32
C VAL A 749 -13.86 -22.22 18.78
N SER A 750 -14.16 -20.98 19.15
CA SER A 750 -14.57 -20.67 20.52
C SER A 750 -15.86 -21.39 20.91
N LEU A 751 -16.90 -21.36 20.06
CA LEU A 751 -18.17 -22.02 20.35
C LEU A 751 -18.01 -23.55 20.45
N LEU A 752 -17.17 -24.15 19.60
CA LEU A 752 -16.90 -25.60 19.63
C LEU A 752 -16.05 -26.04 20.83
N THR A 753 -15.19 -25.16 21.35
CA THR A 753 -14.24 -25.50 22.44
C THR A 753 -14.67 -24.96 23.81
N MET A 754 -15.74 -24.17 23.87
CA MET A 754 -16.21 -23.54 25.11
C MET A 754 -16.76 -24.59 26.08
N LYS A 755 -15.95 -24.93 27.10
CA LYS A 755 -16.38 -25.80 28.21
C LYS A 755 -17.12 -25.03 29.30
N LYS A 756 -16.76 -23.77 29.54
CA LYS A 756 -17.37 -22.88 30.55
C LYS A 756 -17.33 -21.44 30.07
N LYS A 757 -18.38 -20.67 30.37
CA LYS A 757 -18.41 -19.22 30.12
C LYS A 757 -17.36 -18.52 30.96
N PHE A 758 -16.56 -17.66 30.34
CA PHE A 758 -15.58 -16.83 31.02
C PHE A 758 -16.29 -15.74 31.84
N ASN A 759 -15.75 -15.46 33.03
CA ASN A 759 -16.31 -14.46 33.93
C ASN A 759 -15.86 -13.06 33.51
N LEU A 760 -16.52 -12.53 32.48
CA LEU A 760 -16.23 -11.21 31.94
C LEU A 760 -16.48 -10.09 32.96
N ASP A 761 -17.44 -10.28 33.87
CA ASP A 761 -17.74 -9.28 34.91
C ASP A 761 -16.59 -9.18 35.91
N LYS A 762 -15.88 -10.28 36.21
CA LYS A 762 -14.65 -10.24 37.01
C LYS A 762 -13.51 -9.53 36.27
N LEU A 763 -13.28 -9.86 35.00
CA LEU A 763 -12.21 -9.23 34.21
C LEU A 763 -12.39 -7.71 34.10
N LEU A 764 -13.64 -7.23 34.02
CA LEU A 764 -13.96 -5.82 33.84
C LEU A 764 -14.38 -5.11 35.13
N HIS A 765 -14.21 -5.74 36.29
CA HIS A 765 -14.58 -5.20 37.60
C HIS A 765 -16.02 -4.67 37.67
N ARG A 766 -16.99 -5.50 37.26
CA ARG A 766 -18.43 -5.15 37.19
C ARG A 766 -19.27 -5.88 38.21
N GLY A 767 -20.39 -5.25 38.58
CA GLY A 767 -21.38 -5.83 39.48
C GLY A 767 -20.75 -6.16 40.83
N LYS A 768 -20.80 -7.42 41.24
CA LYS A 768 -20.20 -7.88 42.51
C LYS A 768 -18.66 -7.83 42.57
N TYR A 769 -17.99 -7.52 41.46
CA TYR A 769 -16.54 -7.34 41.39
C TYR A 769 -16.15 -5.87 41.21
N ALA A 770 -17.11 -4.94 41.35
CA ALA A 770 -16.83 -3.51 41.34
C ALA A 770 -15.97 -3.14 42.55
N LEU A 771 -15.01 -2.23 42.34
CA LEU A 771 -14.06 -1.79 43.35
C LEU A 771 -14.56 -0.49 44.00
N ALA A 772 -14.27 -0.28 45.29
CA ALA A 772 -14.76 0.88 46.06
C ALA A 772 -14.25 2.23 45.50
N GLU A 773 -13.07 2.25 44.88
CA GLU A 773 -12.54 3.42 44.16
C GLU A 773 -13.39 3.83 42.95
N ASP A 774 -14.06 2.86 42.31
CA ASP A 774 -14.96 3.15 41.21
C ASP A 774 -16.28 3.78 41.74
N GLU A 775 -16.69 3.55 42.99
CA GLU A 775 -17.84 4.27 43.59
C GLU A 775 -17.53 5.75 43.89
N THR A 776 -16.27 6.08 44.22
CA THR A 776 -15.87 7.46 44.54
C THR A 776 -15.55 8.30 43.30
N GLN A 777 -14.99 7.70 42.23
CA GLN A 777 -14.81 8.39 40.93
C GLN A 777 -16.06 8.41 40.03
N VAL A 778 -17.08 7.57 40.32
CA VAL A 778 -18.38 7.57 39.60
C VAL A 778 -19.42 8.49 40.26
N THR A 779 -19.00 9.38 41.18
CA THR A 779 -19.87 10.45 41.72
C THR A 779 -20.12 11.62 40.75
N ASP A 780 -19.58 11.56 39.52
CA ASP A 780 -20.14 12.36 38.45
C ASP A 780 -21.50 11.79 38.05
N GLU A 781 -22.56 12.25 38.74
CA GLU A 781 -23.93 12.17 38.26
C GLU A 781 -23.94 12.33 36.74
N PRO A 782 -24.70 11.51 35.98
CA PRO A 782 -24.75 11.64 34.54
C PRO A 782 -25.34 13.02 34.21
N VAL A 783 -24.47 13.98 33.94
CA VAL A 783 -24.86 15.34 33.57
C VAL A 783 -25.62 15.20 32.25
N LYS A 784 -26.94 15.37 32.29
CA LYS A 784 -27.81 15.22 31.12
C LYS A 784 -27.42 16.25 30.05
N GLY A 785 -27.06 15.80 28.85
CA GLY A 785 -26.86 16.69 27.70
C GLY A 785 -25.89 16.15 26.64
N LEU A 786 -25.75 16.89 25.54
CA LEU A 786 -24.83 16.55 24.45
C LEU A 786 -23.37 16.49 24.94
N GLY A 787 -23.00 17.28 25.96
CA GLY A 787 -21.65 17.39 26.52
C GLY A 787 -21.09 16.11 27.16
N THR A 788 -21.95 15.27 27.76
CA THR A 788 -21.55 13.95 28.28
C THR A 788 -21.39 12.92 27.16
N LEU A 789 -22.14 13.07 26.07
CA LEU A 789 -21.96 12.23 24.87
C LEU A 789 -20.56 12.41 24.27
N ILE A 790 -20.00 13.62 24.38
CA ILE A 790 -18.66 13.96 23.92
C ILE A 790 -17.58 13.73 24.98
N GLY A 791 -17.90 13.19 26.16
CA GLY A 791 -16.88 12.87 27.18
C GLY A 791 -16.26 14.08 27.90
N MET A 792 -16.91 15.25 27.87
CA MET A 792 -16.52 16.42 28.68
C MET A 792 -17.03 16.24 30.11
N GLY A 793 -16.14 15.83 31.02
CA GLY A 793 -16.43 15.72 32.45
C GLY A 793 -16.33 17.05 33.19
N LYS A 794 -16.51 17.03 34.51
CA LYS A 794 -16.35 18.21 35.38
C LYS A 794 -14.88 18.66 35.50
N ASP A 795 -13.95 17.79 35.12
CA ASP A 795 -12.50 18.00 35.05
C ASP A 795 -12.06 18.96 33.93
N PHE A 796 -12.94 19.29 32.98
CA PHE A 796 -12.64 20.22 31.89
C PHE A 796 -12.84 21.68 32.30
N ASP A 797 -11.77 22.47 32.27
CA ASP A 797 -11.85 23.92 32.38
C ASP A 797 -12.43 24.56 31.10
N LEU A 798 -12.64 25.89 31.10
CA LEU A 798 -13.21 26.58 29.94
C LEU A 798 -12.35 26.45 28.68
N LYS A 799 -11.02 26.44 28.82
CA LYS A 799 -10.10 26.32 27.69
C LYS A 799 -10.15 24.90 27.13
N ASP A 800 -10.23 23.90 28.00
CA ASP A 800 -10.34 22.49 27.64
C ASP A 800 -11.63 22.22 26.88
N LYS A 801 -12.74 22.80 27.34
CA LYS A 801 -14.03 22.73 26.64
C LYS A 801 -13.96 23.34 25.24
N ILE A 802 -13.29 24.49 25.08
CA ILE A 802 -13.14 25.14 23.77
C ILE A 802 -12.30 24.26 22.83
N VAL A 803 -11.14 23.79 23.26
CA VAL A 803 -10.24 22.96 22.44
C VAL A 803 -10.93 21.67 22.02
N TYR A 804 -11.53 20.99 22.99
CA TYR A 804 -12.22 19.72 22.77
C TYR A 804 -13.42 19.90 21.83
N SER A 805 -14.26 20.91 22.06
CA SER A 805 -15.41 21.20 21.19
C SER A 805 -14.98 21.60 19.79
N SER A 806 -13.84 22.28 19.63
CA SER A 806 -13.31 22.67 18.32
C SER A 806 -12.91 21.45 17.50
N ILE A 807 -12.24 20.46 18.11
CA ILE A 807 -11.87 19.23 17.39
C ILE A 807 -13.07 18.38 17.00
N THR A 808 -14.01 18.21 17.92
CA THR A 808 -15.22 17.44 17.63
C THR A 808 -16.03 18.16 16.57
N GLY A 809 -16.19 19.49 16.71
CA GLY A 809 -16.90 20.32 15.74
C GLY A 809 -16.31 20.23 14.34
N TRP A 810 -14.98 20.29 14.22
CA TRP A 810 -14.29 20.13 12.93
C TRP A 810 -14.59 18.79 12.28
N SER A 811 -14.42 17.68 13.00
CA SER A 811 -14.69 16.34 12.47
C SER A 811 -16.15 16.14 12.11
N VAL A 812 -17.08 16.69 12.90
CA VAL A 812 -18.52 16.64 12.61
C VAL A 812 -18.86 17.47 11.38
N VAL A 813 -18.34 18.69 11.25
CA VAL A 813 -18.56 19.56 10.09
C VAL A 813 -18.09 18.89 8.81
N TRP A 814 -16.86 18.35 8.79
CA TRP A 814 -16.34 17.65 7.61
C TRP A 814 -17.05 16.33 7.35
N GLY A 815 -17.53 15.64 8.40
CA GLY A 815 -18.42 14.50 8.25
C GLY A 815 -19.75 14.86 7.58
N ILE A 816 -20.35 15.99 7.95
CA ILE A 816 -21.56 16.52 7.31
C ILE A 816 -21.28 16.90 5.86
N VAL A 817 -20.17 17.59 5.58
CA VAL A 817 -19.76 17.95 4.21
C VAL A 817 -19.58 16.69 3.35
N PHE A 818 -18.91 15.67 3.88
CA PHE A 818 -18.73 14.39 3.19
C PHE A 818 -20.07 13.71 2.88
N ILE A 819 -20.95 13.57 3.89
CA ILE A 819 -22.28 12.96 3.71
C ILE A 819 -23.13 13.77 2.74
N ALA A 820 -23.13 15.11 2.84
CA ALA A 820 -23.86 15.98 1.94
C ALA A 820 -23.36 15.87 0.50
N GLY A 821 -22.04 15.83 0.30
CA GLY A 821 -21.45 15.62 -1.02
C GLY A 821 -21.78 14.26 -1.61
N TRP A 822 -21.78 13.21 -0.78
CA TRP A 822 -22.19 11.86 -1.18
C TRP A 822 -23.67 11.81 -1.57
N ILE A 823 -24.57 12.36 -0.74
CA ILE A 823 -26.01 12.44 -1.03
C ILE A 823 -26.26 13.26 -2.30
N HIS A 824 -25.59 14.40 -2.46
CA HIS A 824 -25.74 15.23 -3.65
C HIS A 824 -25.31 14.48 -4.91
N ASN A 825 -24.15 13.83 -4.89
CA ASN A 825 -23.66 13.02 -6.02
C ASN A 825 -24.56 11.81 -6.30
N ALA A 826 -25.21 11.24 -5.29
CA ALA A 826 -26.15 10.13 -5.47
C ALA A 826 -27.50 10.55 -6.09
N ASN A 827 -27.89 11.82 -5.97
CA ASN A 827 -29.20 12.33 -6.40
C ASN A 827 -29.15 13.29 -7.61
N THR A 828 -27.96 13.56 -8.15
CA THR A 828 -27.75 14.49 -9.26
C THR A 828 -26.65 13.95 -10.19
N GLU A 829 -26.35 14.65 -11.29
CA GLU A 829 -25.21 14.32 -12.17
C GLU A 829 -23.83 14.57 -11.53
N GLY A 830 -23.80 15.02 -10.26
CA GLY A 830 -22.60 15.38 -9.52
C GLY A 830 -22.08 16.78 -9.88
N PHE A 831 -21.06 17.22 -9.15
CA PHE A 831 -20.40 18.50 -9.43
C PHE A 831 -19.45 18.40 -10.63
N SER A 832 -19.27 19.49 -11.36
CA SER A 832 -18.26 19.54 -12.42
C SER A 832 -16.83 19.47 -11.86
N GLU A 833 -15.87 19.04 -12.68
CA GLU A 833 -14.45 18.95 -12.30
C GLU A 833 -13.86 20.31 -11.90
N SER A 834 -14.29 21.40 -12.56
CA SER A 834 -13.94 22.77 -12.16
C SER A 834 -14.47 23.14 -10.76
N THR A 835 -15.67 22.67 -10.40
CA THR A 835 -16.26 22.91 -9.07
C THR A 835 -15.46 22.19 -7.99
N TRP A 836 -15.08 20.93 -8.24
CA TRP A 836 -14.16 20.21 -7.37
C TRP A 836 -12.80 20.89 -7.27
N GLY A 837 -12.26 21.39 -8.39
CA GLY A 837 -11.03 22.18 -8.39
C GLY A 837 -11.09 23.39 -7.46
N LYS A 838 -12.20 24.14 -7.45
CA LYS A 838 -12.40 25.26 -6.52
C LYS A 838 -12.56 24.80 -5.06
N PHE A 839 -13.25 23.67 -4.84
CA PHE A 839 -13.36 23.06 -3.52
C PHE A 839 -11.98 22.70 -2.96
N TRP A 840 -11.13 22.05 -3.76
CA TRP A 840 -9.77 21.70 -3.36
C TRP A 840 -8.90 22.93 -3.12
N GLN A 841 -9.05 23.97 -3.94
CA GLN A 841 -8.36 25.24 -3.73
C GLN A 841 -8.72 25.83 -2.36
N PHE A 842 -10.01 25.89 -2.03
CA PHE A 842 -10.49 26.36 -0.74
C PHE A 842 -9.95 25.48 0.40
N TYR A 843 -10.03 24.16 0.25
CA TYR A 843 -9.59 23.19 1.24
C TYR A 843 -8.10 23.32 1.57
N VAL A 844 -7.26 23.45 0.54
CA VAL A 844 -5.81 23.64 0.69
C VAL A 844 -5.51 24.95 1.41
N TRP A 845 -6.11 26.08 0.99
CA TRP A 845 -5.90 27.37 1.65
C TRP A 845 -6.36 27.39 3.11
N LEU A 846 -7.52 26.81 3.39
CA LEU A 846 -8.02 26.67 4.76
C LEU A 846 -7.02 25.89 5.61
N SER A 847 -6.46 24.81 5.06
CA SER A 847 -5.48 23.96 5.74
C SER A 847 -4.16 24.69 6.02
N VAL A 848 -3.69 25.50 5.07
CA VAL A 848 -2.49 26.33 5.25
C VAL A 848 -2.68 27.34 6.37
N VAL A 849 -3.79 28.08 6.37
CA VAL A 849 -4.09 29.08 7.41
C VAL A 849 -4.18 28.42 8.79
N LEU A 850 -4.91 27.31 8.90
CA LEU A 850 -5.04 26.57 10.15
C LEU A 850 -3.69 25.99 10.60
N GLY A 851 -2.89 25.44 9.67
CA GLY A 851 -1.56 24.91 9.95
C GLY A 851 -0.60 25.95 10.54
N VAL A 852 -0.63 27.19 10.05
CA VAL A 852 0.17 28.29 10.61
C VAL A 852 -0.30 28.63 12.02
N ILE A 853 -1.61 28.75 12.24
CA ILE A 853 -2.20 29.07 13.55
C ILE A 853 -1.87 27.97 14.57
N THR A 854 -2.05 26.70 14.21
CA THR A 854 -1.74 25.57 15.10
C THR A 854 -0.25 25.47 15.39
N THR A 855 0.60 25.72 14.40
CA THR A 855 2.06 25.75 14.61
C THR A 855 2.44 26.77 15.68
N VAL A 856 1.95 28.01 15.58
CA VAL A 856 2.23 29.06 16.57
C VAL A 856 1.68 28.68 17.96
N TRP A 857 0.43 28.21 18.02
CA TRP A 857 -0.21 27.83 19.27
C TRP A 857 0.53 26.70 20.00
N PHE A 858 0.84 25.59 19.32
CA PHE A 858 1.52 24.44 19.91
C PHE A 858 2.97 24.74 20.27
N THR A 859 3.64 25.60 19.51
CA THR A 859 5.01 26.05 19.85
C THR A 859 5.02 26.78 21.19
N ILE A 860 4.12 27.75 21.39
CA ILE A 860 4.04 28.52 22.63
C ILE A 860 3.64 27.61 23.81
N GLY A 861 2.63 26.76 23.61
CA GLY A 861 2.15 25.82 24.63
C GLY A 861 3.21 24.82 25.05
N GLY A 862 3.91 24.20 24.09
CA GLY A 862 4.93 23.22 24.37
C GLY A 862 6.19 23.78 25.02
N ILE A 863 6.61 25.02 24.68
CA ILE A 863 7.72 25.70 25.40
C ILE A 863 7.36 25.91 26.87
N LYS A 864 6.11 26.24 27.17
CA LYS A 864 5.65 26.40 28.56
C LYS A 864 5.66 25.06 29.30
N ASP A 865 5.08 24.02 28.71
CA ASP A 865 5.06 22.67 29.28
C ASP A 865 6.48 22.11 29.50
N ALA A 866 7.43 22.42 28.61
CA ALA A 866 8.84 22.02 28.76
C ALA A 866 9.49 22.65 29.99
N LYS A 867 9.26 23.93 30.23
CA LYS A 867 9.76 24.62 31.44
C LYS A 867 9.17 24.00 32.71
N ASP A 868 7.87 23.69 32.70
CA ASP A 868 7.18 23.09 33.84
C ASP A 868 7.65 21.63 34.10
N LEU A 869 7.92 20.88 33.03
CA LEU A 869 8.51 19.53 33.10
C LEU A 869 9.89 19.57 33.76
N PHE A 870 10.81 20.42 33.29
CA PHE A 870 12.15 20.52 33.87
C PHE A 870 12.11 20.94 35.35
N ARG A 871 11.27 21.91 35.71
CA ARG A 871 11.08 22.32 37.10
C ARG A 871 10.60 21.16 37.99
N THR A 872 9.67 20.34 37.48
CA THR A 872 9.15 19.18 38.20
C THR A 872 10.21 18.09 38.37
N LEU A 873 10.99 17.81 37.32
CA LEU A 873 12.04 16.77 37.33
C LEU A 873 13.21 17.09 38.26
N GLU A 874 13.47 18.37 38.53
CA GLU A 874 14.49 18.82 39.49
C GLU A 874 14.08 18.55 40.94
N THR A 875 12.79 18.65 41.25
CA THR A 875 12.27 18.53 42.63
C THR A 875 11.65 17.18 42.96
N LYS A 876 11.43 16.29 41.97
CA LYS A 876 10.72 15.02 42.17
C LYS A 876 11.59 13.96 42.86
N VAL A 877 11.06 13.38 43.94
CA VAL A 877 11.60 12.18 44.60
C VAL A 877 11.29 10.95 43.74
N ARG A 878 12.29 10.09 43.51
CA ARG A 878 12.19 8.93 42.61
C ARG A 878 12.03 7.64 43.41
N ASN A 879 11.16 6.75 42.92
CA ASN A 879 11.04 5.38 43.43
C ASN A 879 11.91 4.44 42.57
N ASP A 880 12.91 3.79 43.17
CA ASP A 880 13.79 2.85 42.47
C ASP A 880 13.19 1.45 42.29
N ALA A 881 12.11 1.14 43.01
CA ALA A 881 11.35 -0.11 42.86
C ALA A 881 10.33 -0.05 41.71
N ASP A 882 10.00 1.14 41.21
CA ASP A 882 9.13 1.30 40.04
C ASP A 882 9.88 0.86 38.77
N ASP A 883 9.67 -0.39 38.38
CA ASP A 883 10.20 -1.00 37.16
C ASP A 883 9.27 -0.80 35.95
N GLY A 884 8.23 0.04 36.10
CA GLY A 884 7.20 0.27 35.09
C GLY A 884 6.06 -0.74 35.13
N SER A 885 6.09 -1.74 36.01
CA SER A 885 5.00 -2.69 36.26
C SER A 885 4.29 -2.40 37.60
N VAL A 886 3.07 -2.94 37.77
CA VAL A 886 2.35 -2.93 39.06
C VAL A 886 2.24 -4.38 39.52
N SER A 887 2.86 -4.71 40.66
CA SER A 887 2.69 -5.97 41.35
C SER A 887 1.38 -5.95 42.14
N HIS A 888 0.47 -6.88 41.86
CA HIS A 888 -0.69 -7.12 42.75
C HIS A 888 -0.28 -7.64 44.13
N ALA A 889 1.00 -7.97 44.35
CA ALA A 889 1.49 -8.36 45.67
C ALA A 889 1.44 -7.20 46.68
N ASP A 890 1.45 -5.94 46.23
CA ASP A 890 1.43 -4.80 47.13
C ASP A 890 0.00 -4.46 47.64
N GLU A 891 -1.06 -5.01 47.05
CA GLU A 891 -2.44 -4.85 47.54
C GLU A 891 -2.80 -5.89 48.61
N ASP A 892 -2.20 -7.08 48.58
CA ASP A 892 -2.47 -8.14 49.56
C ASP A 892 -1.73 -7.91 50.91
N ASP A 893 -0.63 -7.13 50.92
CA ASP A 893 0.17 -6.86 52.13
C ASP A 893 -0.31 -5.63 52.95
N GLU A 894 -1.14 -4.74 52.38
CA GLU A 894 -1.69 -3.58 53.14
C GLU A 894 -2.96 -3.94 53.92
N ASP A 895 -3.73 -4.95 53.51
CA ASP A 895 -4.97 -5.38 54.21
C ASP A 895 -4.72 -6.35 55.38
N GLU A 896 -3.53 -6.94 55.52
CA GLU A 896 -3.17 -7.78 56.69
C GLU A 896 -2.57 -6.98 57.87
N GLY A 897 -2.40 -5.65 57.72
CA GLY A 897 -1.78 -4.77 58.74
C GLY A 897 -2.73 -4.07 59.71
N GLU A 898 -4.05 -4.05 59.46
CA GLU A 898 -5.04 -3.32 60.28
C GLU A 898 -6.06 -4.22 61.01
N ALA A 899 -5.77 -5.52 61.16
CA ALA A 899 -6.54 -6.42 62.01
C ALA A 899 -5.64 -7.22 62.98
N ALA A 900 -5.05 -6.53 63.96
CA ALA A 900 -4.52 -7.14 65.18
C ALA A 900 -4.72 -6.21 66.40
#